data_AF-A0A8C6NDF1-F1
#
_entry.id   AF-A0A8C6NDF1-F1
#
_cell.length_a   1.000
_cell.length_b   1.000
_cell.length_c   1.000
_cell.angle_alpha   90.00
_cell.angle_beta   90.00
_cell.angle_gamma   90.00
#
_symmetry.space_group_name_H-M   'P 1'
#
loop_
_entity.id
_entity.type
_entity.pdbx_description
1 polymer ?
#
loop_
_entity_poly.entity_id
_entity_poly.type
_entity_poly.pdbx_seq_one_letter_code
_entity_poly.pdbx_strand_id
1 'polypeptide(L)'
;MEALGQAAVAEDAVSYRLFAATGSGGEALLRRCAEGIAPRFASLLATYIWQRQPFRLRYVPPRGEIPAHLGGTTLFGDNVEDEWFIVYLVREITREFPGLAARIDDNDGEFLLIEAADFLPKWLNPENSDNRVFFYKGELHIIPLSESQEKEYNPSADNLTISQALTLLSNHSEEFLAAEPIRTAVYKRISGYPEKIQASFHQAYCYVPAGIVAVLRQRPSLVAAAVQAFYLRDPVDLRACRSFKTFRPEERVMTVVTFTKCLYAQLVQQKFVPDRRSGYTLPLPSHPQFKAYELGMKLAHGFEILCSRCNKVSHDSKRNVLSGPLWERFLSSLKEKNYFKGQMEGSAKYSELLHMAEDYFQKSVTNPESCVELSPGDEILTLLQTTAIDLKELEREAACLPPEDDDSWLELTPDHLDQMLKEAGSESLQSSNEEEQKYDLETVAESMKAFVSKVSTHEGAEMPWSSDDSHVTFDVDSFTKALDRILGADSEELDSDDLDEEEEFGFSDEDDEDDEDVDAENQRSDQEVSPNELIGSLKSYMNEMDRELAHTNVGKSFTTQKKGASSVKAAKSESTGHDSGAEDTELTPVDVDMNLVANLLESYSAQSGLAGPTSNILQSMGVYLPENADHTGSVEQQNKRLS
;
A
#
# COMPACT_ATOMS: atom_id res chain seq x y z
N MET A 1 -17.87 -32.88 10.78
CA MET A 1 -17.31 -31.60 11.23
C MET A 1 -16.44 -31.09 10.09
N GLU A 2 -17.07 -30.56 9.04
CA GLU A 2 -16.38 -29.74 8.05
C GLU A 2 -16.43 -28.33 8.61
N ALA A 3 -15.26 -27.78 8.92
CA ALA A 3 -15.13 -26.40 9.36
C ALA A 3 -15.63 -25.48 8.25
N LEU A 4 -16.51 -24.55 8.62
CA LEU A 4 -16.97 -23.43 7.81
C LEU A 4 -15.77 -22.56 7.44
N GLY A 5 -15.06 -22.92 6.37
CA GLY A 5 -14.12 -22.01 5.73
C GLY A 5 -14.93 -20.94 4.99
N GLN A 6 -15.00 -19.73 5.56
CA GLN A 6 -15.11 -18.53 4.74
C GLN A 6 -14.01 -18.66 3.67
N ALA A 7 -14.39 -18.64 2.39
CA ALA A 7 -13.41 -18.60 1.32
C ALA A 7 -12.52 -17.40 1.59
N ALA A 8 -11.22 -17.64 1.84
CA ALA A 8 -10.26 -16.57 2.07
C ALA A 8 -10.41 -15.56 0.92
N VAL A 9 -10.87 -14.37 1.26
CA VAL A 9 -10.92 -13.26 0.33
C VAL A 9 -9.47 -13.02 -0.08
N ALA A 10 -9.21 -12.98 -1.37
CA ALA A 10 -7.86 -12.69 -1.84
C ALA A 10 -7.43 -11.32 -1.31
N GLU A 11 -6.16 -11.16 -0.95
CA GLU A 11 -5.61 -9.86 -0.54
C GLU A 11 -6.01 -8.77 -1.58
N ASP A 12 -6.41 -7.61 -1.07
CA ASP A 12 -6.94 -6.45 -1.79
C ASP A 12 -8.22 -6.69 -2.61
N ALA A 13 -9.22 -7.36 -2.03
CA ALA A 13 -10.53 -7.52 -2.64
C ALA A 13 -11.66 -6.92 -1.79
N VAL A 14 -12.61 -6.31 -2.48
CA VAL A 14 -13.89 -5.89 -1.89
C VAL A 14 -15.01 -6.79 -2.43
N SER A 15 -15.78 -7.35 -1.51
CA SER A 15 -16.97 -8.15 -1.78
C SER A 15 -18.23 -7.32 -1.53
N TYR A 16 -19.19 -7.41 -2.46
CA TYR A 16 -20.46 -6.69 -2.36
C TYR A 16 -21.61 -7.64 -2.64
N ARG A 17 -22.61 -7.62 -1.77
CA ARG A 17 -23.75 -8.54 -1.78
C ARG A 17 -25.05 -7.77 -1.61
N LEU A 18 -25.93 -7.84 -2.60
CA LEU A 18 -27.23 -7.17 -2.64
C LEU A 18 -28.35 -8.20 -2.53
N PHE A 19 -29.09 -8.12 -1.43
CA PHE A 19 -30.18 -9.02 -1.08
C PHE A 19 -31.54 -8.37 -1.33
N ALA A 20 -32.56 -9.19 -1.58
CA ALA A 20 -33.94 -8.72 -1.61
C ALA A 20 -34.44 -8.49 -0.18
N ALA A 21 -34.80 -7.25 0.17
CA ALA A 21 -35.25 -6.90 1.51
C ALA A 21 -36.68 -7.41 1.81
N THR A 22 -37.54 -7.57 0.80
CA THR A 22 -38.95 -7.96 0.99
C THR A 22 -39.19 -9.45 0.71
N GLY A 23 -39.82 -10.16 1.64
CA GLY A 23 -40.15 -11.59 1.55
C GLY A 23 -41.27 -11.91 0.55
N SER A 24 -41.09 -13.02 -0.18
CA SER A 24 -41.86 -13.57 -1.32
C SER A 24 -41.52 -12.94 -2.70
N GLY A 25 -40.94 -13.76 -3.60
CA GLY A 25 -40.55 -13.35 -4.96
C GLY A 25 -39.13 -12.80 -5.11
N GLY A 26 -38.25 -12.97 -4.11
CA GLY A 26 -36.90 -12.41 -4.08
C GLY A 26 -36.05 -12.72 -5.32
N GLU A 27 -36.06 -13.94 -5.84
CA GLU A 27 -35.31 -14.29 -7.05
C GLU A 27 -35.78 -13.49 -8.29
N ALA A 28 -37.09 -13.36 -8.48
CA ALA A 28 -37.64 -12.60 -9.60
C ALA A 28 -37.32 -11.10 -9.47
N LEU A 29 -37.34 -10.57 -8.24
CA LEU A 29 -36.91 -9.20 -7.94
C LEU A 29 -35.42 -9.02 -8.27
N LEU A 30 -34.55 -9.91 -7.79
CA LEU A 30 -33.10 -9.84 -8.01
C LEU A 30 -32.77 -9.91 -9.50
N ARG A 31 -33.42 -10.81 -10.26
CA ARG A 31 -33.20 -10.91 -11.71
C ARG A 31 -33.63 -9.64 -12.44
N ARG A 32 -34.81 -9.10 -12.10
CA ARG A 32 -35.30 -7.82 -12.66
C ARG A 32 -34.39 -6.65 -12.30
N CYS A 33 -33.89 -6.61 -11.07
CA CYS A 33 -32.95 -5.60 -10.62
C CYS A 33 -31.62 -5.71 -11.36
N ALA A 34 -31.07 -6.92 -11.55
CA ALA A 34 -29.84 -7.13 -12.32
C ALA A 34 -29.94 -6.59 -13.75
N GLU A 35 -31.06 -6.89 -14.44
CA GLU A 35 -31.35 -6.34 -15.78
C GLU A 35 -31.51 -4.80 -15.76
N GLY A 36 -32.00 -4.24 -14.66
CA GLY A 36 -32.20 -2.81 -14.48
C GLY A 36 -30.92 -2.03 -14.17
N ILE A 37 -30.04 -2.58 -13.33
CA ILE A 37 -28.80 -1.96 -12.83
C ILE A 37 -27.80 -1.79 -13.98
N ALA A 38 -27.58 -2.86 -14.75
CA ALA A 38 -26.59 -2.90 -15.83
C ALA A 38 -26.63 -1.68 -16.78
N PRO A 39 -27.72 -1.40 -17.50
CA PRO A 39 -27.79 -0.28 -18.44
C PRO A 39 -27.79 1.10 -17.74
N ARG A 40 -28.19 1.15 -16.46
CA ARG A 40 -28.29 2.40 -15.72
C ARG A 40 -26.92 2.94 -15.31
N PHE A 41 -26.05 2.04 -14.85
CA PHE A 41 -24.69 2.36 -14.44
C PHE A 41 -23.64 2.13 -15.54
N ALA A 42 -24.02 1.59 -16.69
CA ALA A 42 -23.12 1.33 -17.83
C ALA A 42 -22.28 2.54 -18.23
N SER A 43 -22.84 3.75 -18.25
CA SER A 43 -22.08 4.97 -18.62
C SER A 43 -20.93 5.28 -17.65
N LEU A 44 -21.18 5.14 -16.35
CA LEU A 44 -20.17 5.33 -15.31
C LEU A 44 -19.12 4.21 -15.37
N LEU A 45 -19.58 2.97 -15.43
CA LEU A 45 -18.73 1.77 -15.42
C LEU A 45 -17.85 1.65 -16.68
N ALA A 46 -18.33 2.10 -17.83
CA ALA A 46 -17.56 2.07 -19.09
C ALA A 46 -16.55 3.22 -19.19
N THR A 47 -16.79 4.35 -18.53
CA THR A 47 -15.84 5.48 -18.50
C THR A 47 -14.73 5.25 -17.48
N TYR A 48 -15.00 4.49 -16.43
CA TYR A 48 -14.06 4.23 -15.34
C TYR A 48 -12.95 3.24 -15.76
N ILE A 49 -11.70 3.57 -15.46
CA ILE A 49 -10.53 2.71 -15.67
C ILE A 49 -10.23 1.99 -14.35
N TRP A 50 -10.67 0.74 -14.25
CA TRP A 50 -10.41 -0.13 -13.10
C TRP A 50 -8.94 -0.56 -13.05
N GLN A 51 -8.38 -0.67 -11.84
CA GLN A 51 -7.00 -1.04 -11.62
C GLN A 51 -6.73 -2.50 -12.03
N ARG A 52 -7.52 -3.44 -11.51
CA ARG A 52 -7.31 -4.88 -11.75
C ARG A 52 -8.57 -5.58 -12.24
N GLN A 53 -9.68 -5.50 -11.51
CA GLN A 53 -10.95 -6.10 -11.93
C GLN A 53 -12.09 -5.07 -11.96
N PRO A 54 -13.00 -5.13 -12.95
CA PRO A 54 -14.15 -4.25 -12.97
C PRO A 54 -15.22 -4.69 -11.98
N PHE A 55 -16.07 -3.75 -11.57
CA PHE A 55 -17.32 -4.06 -10.86
C PHE A 55 -18.24 -4.96 -11.69
N ARG A 56 -18.67 -6.08 -11.10
CA ARG A 56 -19.48 -7.12 -11.75
C ARG A 56 -20.53 -7.64 -10.77
N LEU A 57 -21.80 -7.50 -11.15
CA LEU A 57 -22.91 -8.09 -10.40
C LEU A 57 -23.39 -9.36 -11.10
N ARG A 58 -23.44 -10.46 -10.36
CA ARG A 58 -23.98 -11.74 -10.85
C ARG A 58 -25.04 -12.24 -9.88
N TYR A 59 -26.03 -12.95 -10.40
CA TYR A 59 -26.98 -13.66 -9.56
C TYR A 59 -26.30 -14.87 -8.93
N VAL A 60 -26.32 -14.94 -7.60
CA VAL A 60 -25.79 -16.05 -6.81
C VAL A 60 -26.98 -16.77 -6.16
N PRO A 61 -27.19 -18.06 -6.46
CA PRO A 61 -28.24 -18.84 -5.83
C PRO A 61 -27.98 -19.00 -4.32
N PRO A 62 -29.01 -19.30 -3.52
CA PRO A 62 -28.85 -19.44 -2.07
C PRO A 62 -27.88 -20.58 -1.74
N ARG A 63 -26.96 -20.34 -0.80
CA ARG A 63 -25.95 -21.32 -0.36
C ARG A 63 -25.86 -21.31 1.17
N GLY A 64 -26.24 -22.42 1.80
CA GLY A 64 -26.25 -22.54 3.25
C GLY A 64 -27.17 -21.52 3.91
N GLU A 65 -26.62 -20.72 4.82
CA GLU A 65 -27.34 -19.64 5.53
C GLU A 65 -27.44 -18.33 4.73
N ILE A 66 -26.75 -18.24 3.58
CA ILE A 66 -26.73 -17.05 2.74
C ILE A 66 -27.88 -17.10 1.74
N PRO A 67 -28.83 -16.14 1.78
CA PRO A 67 -29.94 -16.07 0.82
C PRO A 67 -29.46 -15.83 -0.62
N ALA A 68 -30.37 -16.03 -1.58
CA ALA A 68 -30.13 -15.61 -2.96
C ALA A 68 -29.83 -14.11 -3.02
N HIS A 69 -28.82 -13.71 -3.78
CA HIS A 69 -28.39 -12.32 -3.86
C HIS A 69 -27.76 -12.00 -5.22
N LEU A 70 -27.63 -10.71 -5.52
CA LEU A 70 -26.73 -10.22 -6.55
C LEU A 70 -25.40 -9.91 -5.88
N GLY A 71 -24.32 -10.54 -6.32
CA GLY A 71 -23.02 -10.32 -5.68
C GLY A 71 -21.87 -10.35 -6.67
N GLY A 72 -20.76 -9.84 -6.19
CA GLY A 72 -19.47 -9.88 -6.88
C GLY A 72 -18.35 -9.61 -5.90
N THR A 73 -17.14 -9.94 -6.34
CA THR A 73 -15.91 -9.58 -5.67
C THR A 73 -15.03 -8.89 -6.69
N THR A 74 -14.45 -7.77 -6.31
CA THR A 74 -13.57 -6.98 -7.16
C THR A 74 -12.21 -6.87 -6.48
N LEU A 75 -11.17 -7.36 -7.15
CA LEU A 75 -9.79 -7.10 -6.76
C LEU A 75 -9.43 -5.67 -7.14
N PHE A 76 -9.20 -4.82 -6.15
CA PHE A 76 -8.83 -3.41 -6.34
C PHE A 76 -7.30 -3.21 -6.37
N GLY A 77 -6.53 -4.12 -5.75
CA GLY A 77 -5.07 -4.03 -5.69
C GLY A 77 -4.61 -2.74 -5.01
N ASP A 78 -3.67 -2.01 -5.61
CA ASP A 78 -3.12 -0.79 -4.98
C ASP A 78 -4.05 0.45 -5.07
N ASN A 79 -5.17 0.37 -5.79
CA ASN A 79 -6.04 1.54 -5.98
C ASN A 79 -7.25 1.52 -5.04
N VAL A 80 -7.08 2.04 -3.83
CA VAL A 80 -8.14 2.17 -2.80
C VAL A 80 -9.35 2.98 -3.32
N GLU A 81 -9.18 3.85 -4.32
CA GLU A 81 -10.32 4.56 -4.91
C GLU A 81 -11.29 3.64 -5.68
N ASP A 82 -10.86 2.48 -6.17
CA ASP A 82 -11.76 1.48 -6.79
C ASP A 82 -12.75 0.94 -5.74
N GLU A 83 -12.28 0.67 -4.52
CA GLU A 83 -13.12 0.23 -3.40
C GLU A 83 -14.17 1.28 -3.03
N TRP A 84 -13.75 2.54 -2.82
CA TRP A 84 -14.67 3.61 -2.47
C TRP A 84 -15.65 3.96 -3.60
N PHE A 85 -15.24 3.80 -4.85
CA PHE A 85 -16.15 3.92 -5.98
C PHE A 85 -17.21 2.81 -5.97
N ILE A 86 -16.86 1.59 -5.56
CA ILE A 86 -17.83 0.49 -5.37
C ILE A 86 -18.80 0.81 -4.23
N VAL A 87 -18.33 1.38 -3.11
CA VAL A 87 -19.21 1.86 -2.02
C VAL A 87 -20.24 2.87 -2.53
N TYR A 88 -19.78 3.85 -3.31
CA TYR A 88 -20.66 4.82 -3.97
C TYR A 88 -21.67 4.13 -4.89
N LEU A 89 -21.23 3.22 -5.77
CA LEU A 89 -22.11 2.49 -6.69
C LEU A 89 -23.17 1.68 -5.95
N VAL A 90 -22.80 0.95 -4.90
CA VAL A 90 -23.72 0.13 -4.10
C VAL A 90 -24.75 1.00 -3.39
N ARG A 91 -24.34 2.13 -2.82
CA ARG A 91 -25.28 3.12 -2.24
C ARG A 91 -26.27 3.64 -3.29
N GLU A 92 -25.78 4.02 -4.46
CA GLU A 92 -26.62 4.50 -5.56
C GLU A 92 -27.59 3.44 -6.07
N ILE A 93 -27.14 2.18 -6.18
CA ILE A 93 -27.98 1.05 -6.56
C ILE A 93 -29.09 0.83 -5.53
N THR A 94 -28.78 0.83 -4.22
CA THR A 94 -29.82 0.65 -3.19
C THR A 94 -30.78 1.84 -3.11
N ARG A 95 -30.35 3.04 -3.52
CA ARG A 95 -31.22 4.23 -3.64
C ARG A 95 -32.21 4.10 -4.79
N GLU A 96 -31.74 3.67 -5.96
CA GLU A 96 -32.60 3.52 -7.15
C GLU A 96 -33.47 2.27 -7.11
N PHE A 97 -33.01 1.22 -6.42
CA PHE A 97 -33.71 -0.03 -6.24
C PHE A 97 -33.99 -0.26 -4.74
N PRO A 98 -34.99 0.43 -4.16
CA PRO A 98 -35.25 0.42 -2.71
C PRO A 98 -35.70 -0.94 -2.15
N GLY A 99 -35.95 -1.92 -3.02
CA GLY A 99 -36.18 -3.31 -2.63
C GLY A 99 -34.90 -4.09 -2.32
N LEU A 100 -33.72 -3.49 -2.52
CA LEU A 100 -32.43 -4.10 -2.25
C LEU A 100 -31.81 -3.55 -0.98
N ALA A 101 -31.28 -4.45 -0.16
CA ALA A 101 -30.35 -4.15 0.93
C ALA A 101 -28.97 -4.70 0.56
N ALA A 102 -27.92 -3.92 0.77
CA ALA A 102 -26.58 -4.29 0.34
C ALA A 102 -25.60 -4.31 1.51
N ARG A 103 -24.71 -5.30 1.50
CA ARG A 103 -23.55 -5.44 2.37
C ARG A 103 -22.29 -5.29 1.52
N ILE A 104 -21.26 -4.66 2.08
CA ILE A 104 -19.95 -4.50 1.47
C ILE A 104 -18.93 -4.84 2.54
N ASP A 105 -18.00 -5.72 2.21
CA ASP A 105 -16.96 -6.20 3.10
C ASP A 105 -15.65 -6.37 2.35
N ASP A 106 -14.53 -6.07 3.01
CA ASP A 106 -13.17 -6.23 2.50
C ASP A 106 -12.39 -7.23 3.38
N ASN A 107 -11.06 -7.25 3.29
CA ASN A 107 -10.23 -8.15 4.08
C ASN A 107 -10.27 -7.85 5.59
N ASP A 108 -10.56 -6.59 5.97
CA ASP A 108 -10.71 -6.16 7.36
C ASP A 108 -12.16 -6.37 7.88
N GLY A 109 -13.06 -6.87 7.03
CA GLY A 109 -14.45 -7.14 7.35
C GLY A 109 -15.34 -5.92 7.09
N GLU A 110 -15.74 -5.22 8.15
CA GLU A 110 -16.65 -4.07 8.06
C GLU A 110 -15.87 -2.74 8.01
N PHE A 111 -15.05 -2.53 6.97
CA PHE A 111 -14.18 -1.35 6.84
C PHE A 111 -14.92 0.00 6.85
N LEU A 112 -16.21 0.01 6.48
CA LEU A 112 -17.04 1.23 6.58
C LEU A 112 -17.11 1.77 8.01
N LEU A 113 -16.99 0.91 9.01
CA LEU A 113 -16.99 1.30 10.42
C LEU A 113 -15.66 1.94 10.83
N ILE A 114 -14.55 1.67 10.14
CA ILE A 114 -13.24 2.25 10.42
C ILE A 114 -13.28 3.76 10.20
N GLU A 115 -13.87 4.22 9.09
CA GLU A 115 -14.05 5.65 8.80
C GLU A 115 -14.91 6.37 9.84
N ALA A 116 -15.79 5.63 10.53
CA ALA A 116 -16.70 6.18 11.53
C ALA A 116 -16.30 5.83 12.97
N ALA A 117 -15.08 5.34 13.20
CA ALA A 117 -14.63 4.75 14.47
C ALA A 117 -14.93 5.64 15.69
N ASP A 118 -14.67 6.95 15.59
CA ASP A 118 -14.87 7.92 16.67
C ASP A 118 -16.35 8.12 17.06
N PHE A 119 -17.27 7.78 16.16
CA PHE A 119 -18.70 7.97 16.31
C PHE A 119 -19.46 6.67 16.57
N LEU A 120 -18.76 5.53 16.62
CA LEU A 120 -19.41 4.24 16.81
C LEU A 120 -19.97 4.10 18.23
N PRO A 121 -21.12 3.41 18.39
CA PRO A 121 -21.60 3.03 19.70
C PRO A 121 -20.61 2.11 20.42
N LYS A 122 -20.42 2.28 21.74
CA LYS A 122 -19.49 1.46 22.55
C LYS A 122 -19.75 -0.04 22.53
N TRP A 123 -20.95 -0.46 22.15
CA TRP A 123 -21.30 -1.88 22.06
C TRP A 123 -20.85 -2.51 20.74
N LEU A 124 -20.58 -1.72 19.70
CA LEU A 124 -20.26 -2.21 18.36
C LEU A 124 -18.75 -2.42 18.24
N ASN A 125 -18.34 -3.69 18.14
CA ASN A 125 -16.96 -4.12 18.08
C ASN A 125 -16.75 -5.03 16.86
N PRO A 126 -15.49 -5.24 16.40
CA PRO A 126 -15.20 -6.12 15.26
C PRO A 126 -15.76 -7.54 15.39
N GLU A 127 -15.85 -8.07 16.62
CA GLU A 127 -16.38 -9.41 16.88
C GLU A 127 -17.89 -9.53 16.70
N ASN A 128 -18.64 -8.43 16.84
CA ASN A 128 -20.10 -8.44 16.83
C ASN A 128 -20.74 -7.67 15.68
N SER A 129 -19.93 -7.06 14.81
CA SER A 129 -20.37 -6.27 13.65
C SER A 129 -20.91 -7.12 12.48
N ASP A 130 -20.64 -8.42 12.46
CA ASP A 130 -21.03 -9.30 11.35
C ASP A 130 -22.56 -9.30 11.12
N ASN A 131 -22.95 -9.13 9.86
CA ASN A 131 -24.34 -9.06 9.41
C ASN A 131 -25.20 -7.97 10.10
N ARG A 132 -24.59 -6.84 10.50
CA ARG A 132 -25.32 -5.69 11.10
C ARG A 132 -25.30 -4.42 10.28
N VAL A 133 -24.34 -4.26 9.37
CA VAL A 133 -24.15 -3.03 8.59
C VAL A 133 -24.70 -3.23 7.18
N PHE A 134 -25.64 -2.37 6.78
CA PHE A 134 -26.26 -2.46 5.45
C PHE A 134 -26.51 -1.08 4.83
N PHE A 135 -26.32 -0.97 3.52
CA PHE A 135 -26.96 0.07 2.73
C PHE A 135 -28.38 -0.35 2.38
N TYR A 136 -29.37 0.45 2.74
CA TYR A 136 -30.77 0.21 2.41
C TYR A 136 -31.43 1.54 2.03
N LYS A 137 -32.14 1.57 0.89
CA LYS A 137 -32.76 2.80 0.34
C LYS A 137 -31.77 3.98 0.17
N GLY A 138 -30.48 3.69 -0.05
CA GLY A 138 -29.43 4.71 -0.20
C GLY A 138 -28.85 5.26 1.11
N GLU A 139 -29.30 4.75 2.25
CA GLU A 139 -28.86 5.17 3.59
C GLU A 139 -28.17 4.00 4.32
N LEU A 140 -27.23 4.32 5.20
CA LEU A 140 -26.49 3.34 6.00
C LEU A 140 -27.30 3.01 7.24
N HIS A 141 -27.48 1.72 7.48
CA HIS A 141 -28.23 1.17 8.60
C HIS A 141 -27.32 0.27 9.44
N ILE A 142 -27.44 0.37 10.76
CA ILE A 142 -26.73 -0.47 11.73
C ILE A 142 -27.77 -1.11 12.64
N ILE A 143 -27.83 -2.44 12.64
CA ILE A 143 -28.79 -3.21 13.44
C ILE A 143 -28.26 -3.35 14.89
N PRO A 144 -28.94 -2.80 15.91
CA PRO A 144 -28.51 -2.88 17.30
C PRO A 144 -28.59 -4.31 17.86
N LEU A 145 -27.95 -4.54 19.00
CA LEU A 145 -28.17 -5.74 19.81
C LEU A 145 -29.61 -5.76 20.33
N SER A 146 -30.23 -6.94 20.39
CA SER A 146 -31.54 -7.07 21.04
C SER A 146 -31.40 -6.88 22.56
N GLU A 147 -32.44 -6.37 23.24
CA GLU A 147 -32.42 -6.10 24.71
C GLU A 147 -32.04 -7.33 25.57
N SER A 148 -32.19 -8.55 25.02
CA SER A 148 -31.77 -9.81 25.62
C SER A 148 -30.24 -10.01 25.60
N GLN A 149 -29.58 -9.50 24.55
CA GLN A 149 -28.15 -9.68 24.26
C GLN A 149 -27.26 -8.68 25.02
N GLU A 150 -27.81 -7.58 25.51
CA GLU A 150 -27.07 -6.63 26.37
C GLU A 150 -26.83 -7.19 27.79
N LYS A 151 -27.59 -8.21 28.23
CA LYS A 151 -27.57 -8.70 29.62
C LYS A 151 -26.80 -10.01 29.83
N GLU A 152 -26.64 -10.83 28.79
CA GLU A 152 -25.85 -12.06 28.81
C GLU A 152 -25.02 -12.13 27.51
N TYR A 153 -23.82 -11.54 27.52
CA TYR A 153 -22.91 -11.62 26.37
C TYR A 153 -22.37 -13.05 26.26
N ASN A 154 -22.91 -13.83 25.32
CA ASN A 154 -22.46 -15.19 25.05
C ASN A 154 -22.00 -15.26 23.57
N PRO A 155 -20.69 -15.10 23.28
CA PRO A 155 -20.19 -14.86 21.93
C PRO A 155 -20.37 -16.02 20.95
N SER A 156 -20.72 -17.23 21.43
CA SER A 156 -20.87 -18.42 20.59
C SER A 156 -22.31 -18.82 20.26
N ALA A 157 -23.32 -18.15 20.83
CA ALA A 157 -24.72 -18.63 20.76
C ALA A 157 -25.65 -17.79 19.84
N ASP A 158 -25.26 -16.58 19.44
CA ASP A 158 -26.23 -15.56 19.01
C ASP A 158 -25.77 -14.67 17.83
N ASN A 159 -25.12 -15.25 16.81
CA ASN A 159 -24.78 -14.52 15.59
C ASN A 159 -26.04 -14.25 14.75
N LEU A 160 -26.31 -12.97 14.48
CA LEU A 160 -27.44 -12.55 13.65
C LEU A 160 -27.27 -13.09 12.23
N THR A 161 -28.20 -13.93 11.78
CA THR A 161 -28.16 -14.45 10.40
C THR A 161 -28.60 -13.38 9.40
N ILE A 162 -28.09 -13.44 8.16
CA ILE A 162 -28.48 -12.51 7.09
C ILE A 162 -29.99 -12.51 6.88
N SER A 163 -30.65 -13.67 6.93
CA SER A 163 -32.11 -13.77 6.76
C SER A 163 -32.88 -13.02 7.86
N GLN A 164 -32.41 -13.10 9.12
CA GLN A 164 -32.98 -12.36 10.23
C GLN A 164 -32.71 -10.86 10.08
N ALA A 165 -31.49 -10.47 9.72
CA ALA A 165 -31.11 -9.07 9.48
C ALA A 165 -32.00 -8.41 8.40
N LEU A 166 -32.25 -9.09 7.28
CA LEU A 166 -33.13 -8.60 6.21
C LEU A 166 -34.60 -8.48 6.66
N THR A 167 -35.06 -9.42 7.49
CA THR A 167 -36.41 -9.37 8.06
C THR A 167 -36.57 -8.20 9.02
N LEU A 168 -35.55 -7.93 9.84
CA LEU A 168 -35.52 -6.76 10.73
C LEU A 168 -35.50 -5.48 9.89
N LEU A 169 -34.59 -5.35 8.93
CA LEU A 169 -34.46 -4.15 8.08
C LEU A 169 -35.74 -3.81 7.32
N SER A 170 -36.47 -4.82 6.85
CA SER A 170 -37.73 -4.57 6.12
C SER A 170 -38.87 -4.12 7.02
N ASN A 171 -38.89 -4.51 8.30
CA ASN A 171 -39.93 -4.17 9.25
C ASN A 171 -39.66 -2.86 10.01
N HIS A 172 -38.39 -2.57 10.31
CA HIS A 172 -37.97 -1.50 11.23
C HIS A 172 -36.87 -0.60 10.64
N SER A 173 -36.89 -0.33 9.32
CA SER A 173 -35.79 0.42 8.66
C SER A 173 -35.49 1.78 9.31
N GLU A 174 -36.51 2.49 9.80
CA GLU A 174 -36.31 3.83 10.40
C GLU A 174 -35.58 3.77 11.75
N GLU A 175 -35.71 2.67 12.49
CA GLU A 175 -35.08 2.48 13.80
C GLU A 175 -33.60 2.11 13.66
N PHE A 176 -33.23 1.48 12.55
CA PHE A 176 -31.85 1.04 12.30
C PHE A 176 -31.03 2.04 11.50
N LEU A 177 -31.57 3.22 11.21
CA LEU A 177 -30.84 4.26 10.53
C LEU A 177 -29.62 4.66 11.38
N ALA A 178 -28.42 4.57 10.79
CA ALA A 178 -27.19 4.92 11.51
C ALA A 178 -27.21 6.39 11.95
N ALA A 179 -26.59 6.68 13.08
CA ALA A 179 -26.51 8.03 13.61
C ALA A 179 -25.89 9.00 12.57
N GLU A 180 -26.34 10.25 12.57
CA GLU A 180 -25.89 11.26 11.61
C GLU A 180 -24.36 11.43 11.55
N PRO A 181 -23.60 11.40 12.67
CA PRO A 181 -22.14 11.51 12.61
C PRO A 181 -21.49 10.32 11.87
N ILE A 182 -21.98 9.10 12.10
CA ILE A 182 -21.50 7.87 11.44
C ILE A 182 -21.75 7.97 9.92
N ARG A 183 -22.96 8.35 9.53
CA ARG A 183 -23.32 8.53 8.12
C ARG A 183 -22.48 9.63 7.47
N THR A 184 -22.28 10.74 8.16
CA THR A 184 -21.48 11.86 7.66
C THR A 184 -20.04 11.45 7.40
N ALA A 185 -19.41 10.70 8.33
CA ALA A 185 -18.04 10.21 8.17
C ALA A 185 -17.90 9.31 6.93
N VAL A 186 -18.75 8.29 6.79
CA VAL A 186 -18.75 7.40 5.61
C VAL A 186 -19.08 8.18 4.32
N TYR A 187 -20.04 9.10 4.36
CA TYR A 187 -20.47 9.85 3.18
C TYR A 187 -19.48 10.91 2.74
N LYS A 188 -18.65 11.42 3.65
CA LYS A 188 -17.52 12.30 3.33
C LYS A 188 -16.56 11.60 2.37
N ARG A 189 -16.28 10.31 2.58
CA ARG A 189 -15.34 9.55 1.74
C ARG A 189 -15.84 9.30 0.32
N ILE A 190 -17.15 9.05 0.16
CA ILE A 190 -17.81 8.92 -1.14
C ILE A 190 -18.34 10.26 -1.70
N SER A 191 -18.09 11.38 -1.02
CA SER A 191 -18.52 12.69 -1.49
C SER A 191 -17.77 13.09 -2.77
N GLY A 192 -18.47 13.77 -3.68
CA GLY A 192 -17.92 14.22 -4.96
C GLY A 192 -17.93 13.18 -6.08
N TYR A 193 -18.32 11.93 -5.84
CA TYR A 193 -18.69 11.02 -6.93
C TYR A 193 -20.04 11.44 -7.54
N PRO A 194 -20.19 11.38 -8.88
CA PRO A 194 -19.28 10.78 -9.86
C PRO A 194 -18.20 11.72 -10.44
N GLU A 195 -18.23 13.03 -10.17
CA GLU A 195 -17.29 14.00 -10.76
C GLU A 195 -15.83 13.73 -10.38
N LYS A 196 -15.60 13.21 -9.17
CA LYS A 196 -14.28 12.80 -8.65
C LYS A 196 -13.54 11.81 -9.56
N ILE A 197 -14.27 10.99 -10.33
CA ILE A 197 -13.68 10.04 -11.30
C ILE A 197 -12.82 10.78 -12.34
N GLN A 198 -13.25 11.95 -12.80
CA GLN A 198 -12.46 12.70 -13.79
C GLN A 198 -11.20 13.29 -13.14
N ALA A 199 -11.27 13.66 -11.86
CA ALA A 199 -10.14 14.18 -11.10
C ALA A 199 -9.11 13.09 -10.71
N SER A 200 -9.48 11.80 -10.79
CA SER A 200 -8.56 10.68 -10.56
C SER A 200 -7.82 10.26 -11.83
N PHE A 201 -8.19 10.80 -13.00
CA PHE A 201 -7.45 10.60 -14.23
C PHE A 201 -6.23 11.52 -14.33
N HIS A 202 -5.23 11.04 -15.07
CA HIS A 202 -4.02 11.78 -15.39
C HIS A 202 -3.66 11.50 -16.86
N GLN A 203 -3.48 12.57 -17.63
CA GLN A 203 -3.14 12.53 -19.03
C GLN A 203 -1.65 12.85 -19.22
N ALA A 204 -0.90 11.91 -19.78
CA ALA A 204 0.53 12.08 -20.01
C ALA A 204 0.91 11.80 -21.46
N TYR A 205 1.94 12.49 -21.95
CA TYR A 205 2.53 12.17 -23.24
C TYR A 205 3.26 10.83 -23.19
N CYS A 206 3.05 10.00 -24.20
CA CYS A 206 3.66 8.69 -24.34
C CYS A 206 4.10 8.47 -25.79
N TYR A 207 5.36 8.09 -25.99
CA TYR A 207 5.88 7.69 -27.30
C TYR A 207 5.78 6.18 -27.48
N VAL A 208 4.67 5.73 -28.08
CA VAL A 208 4.26 4.30 -28.13
C VAL A 208 4.04 3.82 -29.56
N PRO A 209 4.17 2.50 -29.82
CA PRO A 209 3.83 1.91 -31.11
C PRO A 209 2.39 2.21 -31.54
N ALA A 210 2.18 2.49 -32.83
CA ALA A 210 0.88 2.85 -33.38
C ALA A 210 -0.23 1.81 -33.12
N GLY A 211 0.12 0.53 -33.07
CA GLY A 211 -0.81 -0.53 -32.68
C GLY A 211 -1.39 -0.33 -31.28
N ILE A 212 -0.58 0.14 -30.34
CA ILE A 212 -1.05 0.44 -28.97
C ILE A 212 -2.03 1.61 -28.99
N VAL A 213 -1.74 2.65 -29.79
CA VAL A 213 -2.65 3.80 -29.94
C VAL A 213 -4.00 3.36 -30.51
N ALA A 214 -3.99 2.50 -31.53
CA ALA A 214 -5.20 1.96 -32.13
C ALA A 214 -6.02 1.12 -31.14
N VAL A 215 -5.35 0.30 -30.32
CA VAL A 215 -5.99 -0.51 -29.27
C VAL A 215 -6.59 0.37 -28.18
N LEU A 216 -5.85 1.36 -27.67
CA LEU A 216 -6.32 2.25 -26.61
C LEU A 216 -7.46 3.15 -27.05
N ARG A 217 -7.54 3.53 -28.35
CA ARG A 217 -8.69 4.27 -28.90
C ARG A 217 -10.00 3.49 -28.81
N GLN A 218 -9.94 2.17 -28.99
CA GLN A 218 -11.13 1.32 -28.90
C GLN A 218 -11.39 0.87 -27.47
N ARG A 219 -10.32 0.55 -26.73
CA ARG A 219 -10.41 0.04 -25.36
C ARG A 219 -9.41 0.70 -24.42
N PRO A 220 -9.76 1.88 -23.87
CA PRO A 220 -8.92 2.59 -22.92
C PRO A 220 -8.61 1.77 -21.66
N SER A 221 -9.53 0.92 -21.21
CA SER A 221 -9.35 0.12 -19.98
C SER A 221 -8.17 -0.86 -20.03
N LEU A 222 -7.67 -1.22 -21.22
CA LEU A 222 -6.52 -2.11 -21.37
C LEU A 222 -5.21 -1.47 -20.89
N VAL A 223 -5.18 -0.14 -20.72
CA VAL A 223 -4.04 0.57 -20.12
C VAL A 223 -3.70 0.00 -18.74
N ALA A 224 -4.71 -0.30 -17.93
CA ALA A 224 -4.54 -0.82 -16.57
C ALA A 224 -3.86 -2.19 -16.58
N ALA A 225 -4.35 -3.10 -17.43
CA ALA A 225 -3.76 -4.42 -17.58
C ALA A 225 -2.30 -4.35 -18.09
N ALA A 226 -2.00 -3.42 -18.99
CA ALA A 226 -0.64 -3.25 -19.51
C ALA A 226 0.31 -2.69 -18.45
N VAL A 227 -0.12 -1.66 -17.72
CA VAL A 227 0.66 -1.12 -16.59
C VAL A 227 0.89 -2.19 -15.54
N GLN A 228 -0.13 -2.96 -15.16
CA GLN A 228 0.01 -4.02 -14.17
C GLN A 228 0.96 -5.12 -14.64
N ALA A 229 0.87 -5.55 -15.91
CA ALA A 229 1.78 -6.54 -16.48
C ALA A 229 3.23 -6.06 -16.49
N PHE A 230 3.46 -4.76 -16.72
CA PHE A 230 4.78 -4.17 -16.57
C PHE A 230 5.21 -4.06 -15.10
N TYR A 231 4.32 -3.61 -14.22
CA TYR A 231 4.61 -3.38 -12.81
C TYR A 231 5.00 -4.68 -12.08
N LEU A 232 4.29 -5.77 -12.36
CA LEU A 232 4.47 -7.12 -11.78
C LEU A 232 5.28 -8.06 -12.70
N ARG A 233 6.09 -7.51 -13.61
CA ARG A 233 6.87 -8.30 -14.58
C ARG A 233 7.86 -9.23 -13.89
N ASP A 234 8.08 -10.40 -14.50
CA ASP A 234 9.10 -11.36 -14.09
C ASP A 234 10.24 -11.47 -15.13
N PRO A 235 11.32 -12.23 -14.85
CA PRO A 235 12.40 -12.44 -15.83
C PRO A 235 11.96 -13.15 -17.11
N VAL A 236 10.89 -13.95 -17.10
CA VAL A 236 10.34 -14.65 -18.27
C VAL A 236 9.69 -13.64 -19.22
N ASP A 237 8.88 -12.74 -18.67
CA ASP A 237 8.22 -11.63 -19.36
C ASP A 237 9.25 -10.72 -20.04
N LEU A 238 10.32 -10.37 -19.33
CA LEU A 238 11.41 -9.55 -19.86
C LEU A 238 12.16 -10.25 -21.00
N ARG A 239 12.32 -11.59 -20.95
CA ARG A 239 12.89 -12.35 -22.06
C ARG A 239 12.00 -12.29 -23.30
N ALA A 240 10.68 -12.33 -23.14
CA ALA A 240 9.74 -12.18 -24.25
C ALA A 240 9.84 -10.79 -24.93
N CYS A 241 10.08 -9.75 -24.13
CA CYS A 241 10.24 -8.37 -24.61
C CYS A 241 11.56 -8.10 -25.35
N ARG A 242 12.50 -9.06 -25.43
CA ARG A 242 13.79 -8.83 -26.12
C ARG A 242 13.67 -8.62 -27.62
N SER A 243 12.61 -9.13 -28.24
CA SER A 243 12.46 -9.14 -29.71
C SER A 243 11.27 -8.33 -30.24
N PHE A 244 10.41 -7.80 -29.34
CA PHE A 244 9.20 -7.02 -29.68
C PHE A 244 8.50 -7.51 -30.94
N LYS A 245 7.86 -8.69 -30.84
CA LYS A 245 7.26 -9.38 -32.00
C LYS A 245 5.94 -8.73 -32.41
N THR A 246 5.18 -8.25 -31.44
CA THR A 246 3.82 -7.71 -31.67
C THR A 246 3.89 -6.21 -31.92
N PHE A 247 4.58 -5.47 -31.05
CA PHE A 247 4.63 -4.01 -31.11
C PHE A 247 6.02 -3.50 -31.49
N ARG A 248 6.24 -3.32 -32.80
CA ARG A 248 7.54 -2.89 -33.32
C ARG A 248 7.94 -1.48 -32.83
N PRO A 249 9.18 -1.29 -32.33
CA PRO A 249 9.66 0.03 -31.87
C PRO A 249 9.82 1.06 -33.00
N GLU A 250 9.88 0.65 -34.26
CA GLU A 250 10.07 1.57 -35.40
C GLU A 250 8.80 2.37 -35.72
N GLU A 251 7.63 1.86 -35.36
CA GLU A 251 6.32 2.44 -35.70
C GLU A 251 5.74 3.27 -34.55
N ARG A 252 6.60 3.98 -33.80
CA ARG A 252 6.20 4.76 -32.62
C ARG A 252 5.74 6.17 -32.98
N VAL A 253 4.68 6.60 -32.31
CA VAL A 253 4.07 7.92 -32.45
C VAL A 253 3.84 8.54 -31.09
N MET A 254 3.93 9.87 -31.01
CA MET A 254 3.61 10.61 -29.79
C MET A 254 2.09 10.70 -29.65
N THR A 255 1.57 10.33 -28.49
CA THR A 255 0.13 10.45 -28.18
C THR A 255 -0.06 10.82 -26.71
N VAL A 256 -1.25 11.30 -26.38
CA VAL A 256 -1.70 11.41 -25.00
C VAL A 256 -2.37 10.11 -24.60
N VAL A 257 -1.99 9.55 -23.45
CA VAL A 257 -2.64 8.38 -22.84
C VAL A 257 -3.25 8.82 -21.52
N THR A 258 -4.48 8.38 -21.28
CA THR A 258 -5.19 8.64 -20.02
C THR A 258 -5.00 7.44 -19.10
N PHE A 259 -4.49 7.71 -17.90
CA PHE A 259 -4.30 6.74 -16.82
C PHE A 259 -5.17 7.14 -15.63
N THR A 260 -5.34 6.25 -14.65
CA THR A 260 -5.62 6.71 -13.29
C THR A 260 -4.32 7.23 -12.67
N LYS A 261 -4.42 8.13 -11.69
CA LYS A 261 -3.26 8.60 -10.91
C LYS A 261 -2.45 7.43 -10.33
N CYS A 262 -3.12 6.40 -9.80
CA CYS A 262 -2.45 5.19 -9.30
C CYS A 262 -1.61 4.50 -10.39
N LEU A 263 -2.20 4.20 -11.56
CA LEU A 263 -1.49 3.56 -12.68
C LEU A 263 -0.32 4.40 -13.18
N TYR A 264 -0.51 5.71 -13.25
CA TYR A 264 0.54 6.62 -13.66
C TYR A 264 1.71 6.63 -12.66
N ALA A 265 1.42 6.73 -11.36
CA ALA A 265 2.44 6.66 -10.30
C ALA A 265 3.22 5.35 -10.36
N GLN A 266 2.54 4.21 -10.56
CA GLN A 266 3.18 2.89 -10.72
C GLN A 266 4.19 2.86 -11.89
N LEU A 267 3.89 3.53 -13.01
CA LEU A 267 4.82 3.62 -14.14
C LEU A 267 5.98 4.59 -13.88
N VAL A 268 5.70 5.77 -13.33
CA VAL A 268 6.72 6.81 -13.12
C VAL A 268 7.77 6.35 -12.10
N GLN A 269 7.33 5.80 -10.97
CA GLN A 269 8.21 5.45 -9.85
C GLN A 269 9.15 4.27 -10.14
N GLN A 270 8.80 3.40 -11.10
CA GLN A 270 9.65 2.27 -11.44
C GLN A 270 10.81 2.65 -12.35
N LYS A 271 12.04 2.60 -11.84
CA LYS A 271 13.25 2.74 -12.66
C LYS A 271 13.42 1.50 -13.55
N PHE A 272 13.50 1.70 -14.86
CA PHE A 272 13.63 0.60 -15.81
C PHE A 272 14.55 0.96 -16.97
N VAL A 273 15.47 0.05 -17.28
CA VAL A 273 16.38 0.16 -18.43
C VAL A 273 16.05 -0.98 -19.39
N PRO A 274 15.68 -0.69 -20.65
CA PRO A 274 15.31 -1.71 -21.61
C PRO A 274 16.54 -2.52 -22.04
N ASP A 275 16.33 -3.81 -22.39
CA ASP A 275 17.38 -4.61 -23.03
C ASP A 275 17.74 -3.99 -24.38
N ARG A 276 19.02 -3.88 -24.71
CA ARG A 276 19.50 -3.31 -25.99
C ARG A 276 18.90 -4.01 -27.21
N ARG A 277 18.56 -5.29 -27.08
CA ARG A 277 17.95 -6.10 -28.16
C ARG A 277 16.52 -5.67 -28.48
N SER A 278 15.83 -5.02 -27.53
CA SER A 278 14.43 -4.59 -27.68
C SER A 278 14.21 -3.50 -28.72
N GLY A 279 15.27 -2.83 -29.18
CA GLY A 279 15.17 -1.69 -30.09
C GLY A 279 14.77 -0.36 -29.40
N TYR A 280 14.48 -0.37 -28.10
CA TYR A 280 14.23 0.85 -27.34
C TYR A 280 15.54 1.51 -26.91
N THR A 281 15.72 2.76 -27.35
CA THR A 281 16.81 3.64 -26.88
C THR A 281 16.18 4.88 -26.28
N LEU A 282 16.50 5.17 -25.02
CA LEU A 282 16.03 6.38 -24.33
C LEU A 282 16.94 7.56 -24.67
N PRO A 283 16.38 8.78 -24.84
CA PRO A 283 17.18 9.99 -24.96
C PRO A 283 17.89 10.32 -23.63
N LEU A 284 18.76 11.33 -23.63
CA LEU A 284 19.38 11.83 -22.41
C LEU A 284 18.30 12.37 -21.44
N PRO A 285 18.48 12.25 -20.10
CA PRO A 285 17.54 12.77 -19.11
C PRO A 285 17.26 14.28 -19.23
N SER A 286 18.17 15.04 -19.83
CA SER A 286 18.01 16.48 -20.10
C SER A 286 17.08 16.78 -21.28
N HIS A 287 16.58 15.77 -21.99
CA HIS A 287 15.69 15.96 -23.13
C HIS A 287 14.29 16.36 -22.65
N PRO A 288 13.65 17.42 -23.19
CA PRO A 288 12.34 17.89 -22.73
C PRO A 288 11.25 16.83 -22.75
N GLN A 289 11.31 15.89 -23.71
CA GLN A 289 10.34 14.80 -23.85
C GLN A 289 10.82 13.49 -23.20
N PHE A 290 11.92 13.48 -22.44
CA PHE A 290 12.48 12.24 -21.86
C PHE A 290 11.40 11.41 -21.14
N LYS A 291 10.58 12.08 -20.33
CA LYS A 291 9.41 11.50 -19.64
C LYS A 291 8.49 10.73 -20.59
N ALA A 292 8.14 11.31 -21.74
CA ALA A 292 7.24 10.68 -22.71
C ALA A 292 7.86 9.44 -23.38
N TYR A 293 9.18 9.47 -23.63
CA TYR A 293 9.91 8.30 -24.15
C TYR A 293 10.00 7.19 -23.11
N GLU A 294 10.24 7.54 -21.86
CA GLU A 294 10.31 6.59 -20.76
C GLU A 294 8.96 5.93 -20.49
N LEU A 295 7.90 6.71 -20.31
CA LEU A 295 6.54 6.21 -20.10
C LEU A 295 6.06 5.35 -21.28
N GLY A 296 6.27 5.83 -22.51
CA GLY A 296 5.88 5.09 -23.70
C GLY A 296 6.61 3.76 -23.84
N MET A 297 7.90 3.72 -23.51
CA MET A 297 8.67 2.49 -23.45
C MET A 297 8.12 1.52 -22.40
N LYS A 298 7.89 1.98 -21.15
CA LYS A 298 7.37 1.11 -20.07
C LYS A 298 5.99 0.55 -20.43
N LEU A 299 5.12 1.39 -20.96
CA LEU A 299 3.78 0.98 -21.42
C LEU A 299 3.87 -0.04 -22.55
N ALA A 300 4.76 0.16 -23.53
CA ALA A 300 4.93 -0.77 -24.63
C ALA A 300 5.44 -2.15 -24.18
N HIS A 301 6.34 -2.19 -23.18
CA HIS A 301 6.74 -3.46 -22.56
C HIS A 301 5.53 -4.15 -21.92
N GLY A 302 4.69 -3.44 -21.17
CA GLY A 302 3.47 -4.00 -20.59
C GLY A 302 2.54 -4.65 -21.63
N PHE A 303 2.31 -3.98 -22.76
CA PHE A 303 1.50 -4.53 -23.86
C PHE A 303 2.15 -5.75 -24.54
N GLU A 304 3.47 -5.74 -24.74
CA GLU A 304 4.19 -6.88 -25.31
C GLU A 304 4.15 -8.09 -24.36
N ILE A 305 4.30 -7.88 -23.05
CA ILE A 305 4.16 -8.92 -22.02
C ILE A 305 2.79 -9.58 -22.12
N LEU A 306 1.72 -8.78 -22.13
CA LEU A 306 0.35 -9.30 -22.26
C LEU A 306 0.17 -10.19 -23.50
N CYS A 307 0.67 -9.73 -24.66
CA CYS A 307 0.56 -10.50 -25.90
C CYS A 307 1.42 -11.77 -25.90
N SER A 308 2.56 -11.75 -25.19
CA SER A 308 3.45 -12.91 -25.09
C SER A 308 2.87 -14.05 -24.25
N ARG A 309 2.03 -13.72 -23.27
CA ARG A 309 1.34 -14.67 -22.38
C ARG A 309 0.15 -15.35 -23.05
N CYS A 310 -0.26 -14.92 -24.24
CA CYS A 310 -1.38 -15.51 -24.97
C CYS A 310 -1.02 -16.87 -25.58
N ASN A 311 -1.83 -17.88 -25.29
CA ASN A 311 -1.82 -19.12 -26.06
C ASN A 311 -2.40 -18.82 -27.45
N LYS A 312 -1.74 -19.29 -28.51
CA LYS A 312 -2.26 -19.21 -29.89
C LYS A 312 -3.56 -20.02 -30.00
N VAL A 313 -4.71 -19.46 -29.64
CA VAL A 313 -6.01 -20.14 -29.72
C VAL A 313 -6.78 -19.71 -30.98
N SER A 314 -7.25 -20.75 -31.65
CA SER A 314 -7.94 -20.86 -32.94
C SER A 314 -9.14 -19.90 -33.17
N HIS A 315 -9.37 -19.63 -34.46
CA HIS A 315 -10.04 -18.44 -35.00
C HIS A 315 -11.58 -18.51 -35.12
N ASP A 316 -12.27 -19.51 -34.58
CA ASP A 316 -13.60 -19.88 -35.12
C ASP A 316 -14.83 -19.68 -34.20
N SER A 317 -14.67 -19.15 -32.98
CA SER A 317 -15.82 -19.03 -32.04
C SER A 317 -16.36 -17.61 -31.86
N LYS A 318 -15.69 -16.58 -32.42
CA LYS A 318 -15.83 -15.18 -31.96
C LYS A 318 -16.96 -14.35 -32.60
N ARG A 319 -17.67 -14.83 -33.62
CA ARG A 319 -18.67 -14.00 -34.34
C ARG A 319 -20.12 -14.11 -33.88
N ASN A 320 -20.44 -15.03 -32.96
CA ASN A 320 -21.83 -15.34 -32.59
C ASN A 320 -22.34 -14.70 -31.27
N VAL A 321 -21.51 -13.95 -30.54
CA VAL A 321 -21.87 -13.44 -29.20
C VAL A 321 -22.63 -12.09 -29.25
N LEU A 322 -22.31 -11.22 -30.22
CA LEU A 322 -22.93 -9.90 -30.40
C LEU A 322 -24.24 -9.91 -31.23
N SER A 323 -24.73 -11.10 -31.60
CA SER A 323 -25.95 -11.29 -32.41
C SER A 323 -27.00 -12.14 -31.69
N GLY A 324 -27.02 -12.08 -30.35
CA GLY A 324 -27.95 -12.84 -29.51
C GLY A 324 -29.18 -12.03 -29.08
N PRO A 325 -30.30 -12.70 -28.74
CA PRO A 325 -31.51 -12.03 -28.26
C PRO A 325 -31.32 -11.26 -26.93
N LEU A 326 -30.27 -11.58 -26.16
CA LEU A 326 -29.89 -10.84 -24.95
C LEU A 326 -29.27 -9.47 -25.28
N TRP A 327 -28.46 -9.40 -26.34
CA TRP A 327 -27.90 -8.13 -26.83
C TRP A 327 -28.99 -7.22 -27.36
N GLU A 328 -29.93 -7.75 -28.14
CA GLU A 328 -31.07 -6.98 -28.67
C GLU A 328 -31.94 -6.39 -27.54
N ARG A 329 -32.16 -7.16 -26.46
CA ARG A 329 -32.88 -6.68 -25.27
C ARG A 329 -32.09 -5.61 -24.52
N PHE A 330 -30.80 -5.81 -24.32
CA PHE A 330 -29.93 -4.83 -23.68
C PHE A 330 -29.88 -3.52 -24.48
N LEU A 331 -29.68 -3.60 -25.79
CA LEU A 331 -29.69 -2.45 -26.69
C LEU A 331 -31.04 -1.72 -26.70
N SER A 332 -32.16 -2.47 -26.70
CA SER A 332 -33.50 -1.88 -26.59
C SER A 332 -33.69 -1.14 -25.26
N SER A 333 -33.19 -1.71 -24.14
CA SER A 333 -33.21 -1.06 -22.84
C SER A 333 -32.36 0.22 -22.79
N LEU A 334 -31.19 0.22 -23.45
CA LEU A 334 -30.35 1.43 -23.57
C LEU A 334 -31.04 2.55 -24.34
N LYS A 335 -31.74 2.21 -25.43
CA LYS A 335 -32.53 3.18 -26.22
C LYS A 335 -33.68 3.76 -25.40
N GLU A 336 -34.39 2.93 -24.65
CA GLU A 336 -35.49 3.36 -23.77
C GLU A 336 -35.00 4.27 -22.64
N LYS A 337 -33.82 3.99 -22.08
CA LYS A 337 -33.21 4.77 -20.98
C LYS A 337 -32.44 6.01 -21.45
N ASN A 338 -32.60 6.44 -22.70
CA ASN A 338 -31.92 7.61 -23.29
C ASN A 338 -30.38 7.56 -23.17
N TYR A 339 -29.77 6.37 -23.14
CA TYR A 339 -28.32 6.21 -23.05
C TYR A 339 -27.58 6.93 -24.18
N PHE A 340 -28.13 6.87 -25.39
CA PHE A 340 -27.59 7.53 -26.58
C PHE A 340 -27.85 9.05 -26.62
N LYS A 341 -28.43 9.66 -25.58
CA LYS A 341 -28.65 11.11 -25.45
C LYS A 341 -29.29 11.77 -26.70
N GLY A 342 -30.20 11.05 -27.37
CA GLY A 342 -30.86 11.51 -28.61
C GLY A 342 -29.96 11.65 -29.83
N GLN A 343 -28.74 11.09 -29.81
CA GLN A 343 -27.85 11.06 -30.96
C GLN A 343 -28.40 10.15 -32.07
N MET A 344 -28.25 10.56 -33.33
CA MET A 344 -28.71 9.77 -34.47
C MET A 344 -27.85 8.51 -34.66
N GLU A 345 -28.50 7.40 -35.03
CA GLU A 345 -27.83 6.13 -35.33
C GLU A 345 -26.80 6.32 -36.44
N GLY A 346 -25.53 6.00 -36.15
CA GLY A 346 -24.40 6.19 -37.06
C GLY A 346 -23.62 7.50 -36.92
N SER A 347 -24.00 8.41 -36.01
CA SER A 347 -23.16 9.54 -35.60
C SER A 347 -21.88 9.04 -34.89
N ALA A 348 -20.76 9.76 -35.01
CA ALA A 348 -19.50 9.40 -34.35
C ALA A 348 -19.68 9.18 -32.83
N LYS A 349 -20.44 10.06 -32.17
CA LYS A 349 -20.77 9.94 -30.74
C LYS A 349 -21.73 8.79 -30.44
N TYR A 350 -22.60 8.43 -31.39
CA TYR A 350 -23.47 7.27 -31.23
C TYR A 350 -22.66 5.97 -31.33
N SER A 351 -21.71 5.90 -32.27
CA SER A 351 -20.81 4.75 -32.44
C SER A 351 -19.88 4.58 -31.23
N GLU A 352 -19.37 5.67 -30.67
CA GLU A 352 -18.57 5.67 -29.43
C GLU A 352 -19.38 5.09 -28.25
N LEU A 353 -20.57 5.62 -28.01
CA LEU A 353 -21.47 5.11 -26.95
C LEU A 353 -21.89 3.65 -27.21
N LEU A 354 -22.13 3.28 -28.47
CA LEU A 354 -22.46 1.91 -28.84
C LEU A 354 -21.31 0.95 -28.50
N HIS A 355 -20.07 1.33 -28.84
CA HIS A 355 -18.89 0.53 -28.49
C HIS A 355 -18.71 0.39 -26.98
N MET A 356 -18.92 1.49 -26.22
CA MET A 356 -18.90 1.44 -24.76
C MET A 356 -19.96 0.49 -24.18
N ALA A 357 -21.15 0.46 -24.78
CA ALA A 357 -22.23 -0.44 -24.40
C ALA A 357 -21.92 -1.91 -24.75
N GLU A 358 -21.34 -2.16 -25.93
CA GLU A 358 -20.87 -3.50 -26.35
C GLU A 358 -19.80 -4.03 -25.39
N ASP A 359 -18.83 -3.18 -25.03
CA ASP A 359 -17.76 -3.50 -24.09
C ASP A 359 -18.32 -3.86 -22.70
N TYR A 360 -19.28 -3.08 -22.21
CA TYR A 360 -19.95 -3.37 -20.95
C TYR A 360 -20.71 -4.71 -21.01
N PHE A 361 -21.47 -4.94 -22.07
CA PHE A 361 -22.25 -6.17 -22.22
C PHE A 361 -21.34 -7.41 -22.26
N GLN A 362 -20.22 -7.33 -22.97
CA GLN A 362 -19.25 -8.40 -23.08
C GLN A 362 -18.59 -8.71 -21.73
N LYS A 363 -18.27 -7.68 -20.94
CA LYS A 363 -17.61 -7.81 -19.62
C LYS A 363 -18.56 -8.20 -18.49
N SER A 364 -19.83 -7.83 -18.56
CA SER A 364 -20.76 -7.90 -17.43
C SER A 364 -21.93 -8.87 -17.62
N VAL A 365 -22.43 -9.09 -18.85
CA VAL A 365 -23.68 -9.85 -19.10
C VAL A 365 -23.44 -11.24 -19.68
N THR A 366 -22.43 -11.40 -20.53
CA THR A 366 -22.04 -12.72 -21.08
C THR A 366 -21.16 -13.50 -20.10
N ASN A 367 -21.72 -14.03 -19.01
CA ASN A 367 -21.24 -15.32 -18.52
C ASN A 367 -22.26 -16.09 -17.66
N PRO A 368 -23.13 -16.90 -18.29
CA PRO A 368 -23.58 -18.16 -17.74
C PRO A 368 -22.52 -19.25 -18.08
N GLU A 369 -21.59 -19.48 -17.17
CA GLU A 369 -20.80 -20.73 -16.97
C GLU A 369 -20.05 -21.40 -18.16
N SER A 370 -19.83 -20.78 -19.32
CA SER A 370 -19.22 -21.51 -20.46
C SER A 370 -18.29 -20.75 -21.42
N CYS A 371 -17.97 -19.46 -21.21
CA CYS A 371 -16.97 -18.79 -22.04
C CYS A 371 -15.68 -18.56 -21.24
N VAL A 372 -14.59 -19.19 -21.67
CA VAL A 372 -13.22 -18.93 -21.21
C VAL A 372 -13.02 -17.42 -21.23
N GLU A 373 -12.76 -16.80 -20.07
CA GLU A 373 -12.46 -15.37 -20.00
C GLU A 373 -11.30 -15.08 -20.97
N LEU A 374 -11.55 -14.25 -21.99
CA LEU A 374 -10.49 -13.85 -22.91
C LEU A 374 -9.44 -13.12 -22.09
N SER A 375 -8.19 -13.57 -22.17
CA SER A 375 -7.11 -12.83 -21.51
C SER A 375 -7.01 -11.43 -22.13
N PRO A 376 -6.60 -10.40 -21.37
CA PRO A 376 -6.42 -9.05 -21.92
C PRO A 376 -5.51 -9.04 -23.17
N GLY A 377 -4.52 -9.94 -23.24
CA GLY A 377 -3.69 -10.11 -24.42
C GLY A 377 -4.44 -10.68 -25.64
N ASP A 378 -5.36 -11.64 -25.46
CA ASP A 378 -6.17 -12.17 -26.57
C ASP A 378 -7.09 -11.10 -27.15
N GLU A 379 -7.59 -10.24 -26.28
CA GLU A 379 -8.38 -9.07 -26.63
C GLU A 379 -7.56 -8.08 -27.47
N ILE A 380 -6.35 -7.73 -27.02
CA ILE A 380 -5.40 -6.87 -27.74
C ILE A 380 -5.09 -7.45 -29.13
N LEU A 381 -4.75 -8.74 -29.22
CA LEU A 381 -4.43 -9.38 -30.50
C LEU A 381 -5.63 -9.39 -31.45
N THR A 382 -6.85 -9.57 -30.92
CA THR A 382 -8.08 -9.49 -31.73
C THR A 382 -8.29 -8.09 -32.28
N LEU A 383 -8.13 -7.05 -31.45
CA LEU A 383 -8.26 -5.66 -31.87
C LEU A 383 -7.22 -5.26 -32.92
N LEU A 384 -5.97 -5.71 -32.78
CA LEU A 384 -4.92 -5.46 -33.76
C LEU A 384 -5.23 -6.08 -35.13
N GLN A 385 -5.92 -7.22 -35.17
CA GLN A 385 -6.30 -7.86 -36.43
C GLN A 385 -7.50 -7.20 -37.11
N THR A 386 -8.44 -6.65 -36.33
CA THR A 386 -9.66 -6.02 -36.87
C THR A 386 -9.46 -4.56 -37.24
N THR A 387 -8.43 -3.91 -36.71
CA THR A 387 -8.24 -2.46 -36.84
C THR A 387 -7.24 -2.11 -37.94
N ALA A 388 -7.64 -1.22 -38.84
CA ALA A 388 -6.71 -0.63 -39.79
C ALA A 388 -5.87 0.44 -39.08
N ILE A 389 -4.54 0.29 -39.12
CA ILE A 389 -3.59 1.24 -38.51
C ILE A 389 -3.05 2.13 -39.64
N ASP A 390 -3.39 3.42 -39.62
CA ASP A 390 -2.79 4.43 -40.50
C ASP A 390 -1.77 5.28 -39.73
N LEU A 391 -0.49 4.95 -39.91
CA LEU A 391 0.63 5.65 -39.26
C LEU A 391 0.64 7.15 -39.57
N LYS A 392 0.31 7.55 -40.81
CA LYS A 392 0.41 8.96 -41.22
C LYS A 392 -0.67 9.82 -40.59
N GLU A 393 -1.85 9.25 -40.38
CA GLU A 393 -2.92 9.91 -39.64
C GLU A 393 -2.51 10.15 -38.19
N LEU A 394 -1.98 9.12 -37.53
CA LEU A 394 -1.50 9.22 -36.14
C LEU A 394 -0.37 10.25 -36.00
N GLU A 395 0.58 10.30 -36.94
CA GLU A 395 1.65 11.30 -36.96
C GLU A 395 1.10 12.73 -37.13
N ARG A 396 0.05 12.92 -37.94
CA ARG A 396 -0.60 14.22 -38.09
C ARG A 396 -1.30 14.65 -36.80
N GLU A 397 -1.94 13.73 -36.10
CA GLU A 397 -2.57 14.01 -34.81
C GLU A 397 -1.55 14.30 -33.71
N ALA A 398 -0.39 13.63 -33.74
CA ALA A 398 0.73 13.87 -32.84
C ALA A 398 1.26 15.32 -32.91
N ALA A 399 1.04 16.02 -34.03
CA ALA A 399 1.41 17.43 -34.18
C ALA A 399 0.47 18.40 -33.44
N CYS A 400 -0.71 17.95 -32.99
CA CYS A 400 -1.74 18.78 -32.37
C CYS A 400 -2.32 18.11 -31.11
N LEU A 401 -1.45 17.63 -30.23
CA LEU A 401 -1.87 16.99 -28.98
C LEU A 401 -2.32 18.02 -27.92
N PRO A 402 -3.32 17.68 -27.08
CA PRO A 402 -3.66 18.50 -25.92
C PRO A 402 -2.49 18.55 -24.92
N PRO A 403 -2.40 19.58 -24.05
CA PRO A 403 -1.38 19.65 -23.00
C PRO A 403 -1.48 18.44 -22.06
N GLU A 404 -0.33 17.98 -21.55
CA GLU A 404 -0.28 16.97 -20.48
C GLU A 404 -0.66 17.58 -19.12
N ASP A 405 -1.13 16.72 -18.23
CA ASP A 405 -1.48 17.09 -16.86
C ASP A 405 -0.22 17.29 -16.01
N ASP A 406 -0.37 18.09 -14.96
CA ASP A 406 0.73 18.41 -14.04
C ASP A 406 1.03 17.26 -13.05
N ASP A 407 2.31 17.11 -12.72
CA ASP A 407 2.82 16.04 -11.84
C ASP A 407 2.93 16.48 -10.37
N SER A 408 2.59 17.72 -10.00
CA SER A 408 2.85 18.22 -8.63
C SER A 408 2.20 17.39 -7.54
N TRP A 409 1.11 16.67 -7.85
CA TRP A 409 0.41 15.80 -6.91
C TRP A 409 1.22 14.57 -6.50
N LEU A 410 2.28 14.21 -7.23
CA LEU A 410 3.20 13.12 -6.86
C LEU A 410 4.19 13.55 -5.77
N GLU A 411 4.49 14.84 -5.66
CA GLU A 411 5.50 15.39 -4.77
C GLU A 411 4.83 16.01 -3.54
N LEU A 412 4.88 15.31 -2.41
CA LEU A 412 4.37 15.83 -1.15
C LEU A 412 5.42 16.72 -0.48
N THR A 413 5.13 18.02 -0.39
CA THR A 413 5.95 18.93 0.41
C THR A 413 5.65 18.76 1.91
N PRO A 414 6.61 19.04 2.82
CA PRO A 414 6.38 18.95 4.26
C PRO A 414 5.16 19.75 4.75
N ASP A 415 4.94 20.94 4.19
CA ASP A 415 3.79 21.78 4.54
C ASP A 415 2.44 21.12 4.15
N HIS A 416 2.41 20.42 3.02
CA HIS A 416 1.22 19.67 2.59
C HIS A 416 0.97 18.46 3.50
N LEU A 417 2.03 17.76 3.92
CA LEU A 417 1.92 16.66 4.88
C LEU A 417 1.39 17.16 6.23
N ASP A 418 1.91 18.28 6.74
CA ASP A 418 1.45 18.90 7.97
C ASP A 418 -0.02 19.33 7.88
N GLN A 419 -0.46 19.82 6.72
CA GLN A 419 -1.87 20.12 6.48
C GLN A 419 -2.73 18.85 6.48
N MET A 420 -2.29 17.78 5.81
CA MET A 420 -3.01 16.50 5.81
C MET A 420 -3.12 15.90 7.22
N LEU A 421 -2.05 15.95 8.01
CA LEU A 421 -2.04 15.51 9.41
C LEU A 421 -2.95 16.38 10.28
N LYS A 422 -3.02 17.69 10.03
CA LYS A 422 -3.98 18.58 10.70
C LYS A 422 -5.41 18.28 10.29
N GLU A 423 -5.70 18.01 9.02
CA GLU A 423 -7.06 17.65 8.59
C GLU A 423 -7.50 16.30 9.16
N ALA A 424 -6.59 15.33 9.26
CA ALA A 424 -6.84 14.05 9.93
C ALA A 424 -6.93 14.18 11.46
N GLY A 425 -6.15 15.06 12.07
CA GLY A 425 -6.09 15.24 13.53
C GLY A 425 -7.05 16.30 14.11
N SER A 426 -7.55 17.24 13.31
CA SER A 426 -8.40 18.36 13.77
C SER A 426 -9.87 18.02 13.94
N GLU A 427 -10.31 16.84 13.50
CA GLU A 427 -11.62 16.31 13.90
C GLU A 427 -11.63 15.87 15.38
N SER A 428 -10.47 15.77 16.04
CA SER A 428 -10.37 15.41 17.47
C SER A 428 -10.70 16.55 18.46
N LEU A 429 -10.74 17.82 18.03
CA LEU A 429 -10.88 18.96 18.96
C LEU A 429 -11.71 20.11 18.37
N GLN A 430 -12.96 19.85 18.00
CA GLN A 430 -13.99 20.91 17.93
C GLN A 430 -15.03 20.73 19.03
N SER A 431 -14.59 20.83 20.28
CA SER A 431 -15.47 21.26 21.36
C SER A 431 -14.70 22.07 22.42
N SER A 432 -15.25 23.25 22.73
CA SER A 432 -14.96 24.17 23.83
C SER A 432 -13.64 24.95 23.82
N ASN A 433 -13.78 26.25 23.57
CA ASN A 433 -13.02 27.41 24.07
C ASN A 433 -11.49 27.31 24.16
N GLU A 434 -10.83 28.14 23.35
CA GLU A 434 -9.49 28.68 23.63
C GLU A 434 -9.50 29.49 24.95
N GLU A 435 -9.43 28.78 26.08
CA GLU A 435 -8.86 29.31 27.30
C GLU A 435 -7.67 28.42 27.66
N GLU A 436 -6.52 29.04 27.90
CA GLU A 436 -5.30 28.39 28.37
C GLU A 436 -5.58 27.53 29.61
N GLN A 437 -5.93 26.25 29.39
CA GLN A 437 -6.04 25.28 30.47
C GLN A 437 -4.62 24.89 30.86
N LYS A 438 -4.11 25.61 31.86
CA LYS A 438 -2.95 25.25 32.66
C LYS A 438 -3.15 23.82 33.17
N TYR A 439 -2.54 22.85 32.50
CA TYR A 439 -2.53 21.46 32.95
C TYR A 439 -1.94 21.40 34.36
N ASP A 440 -2.73 20.93 35.32
CA ASP A 440 -2.28 20.76 36.69
C ASP A 440 -1.44 19.48 36.77
N LEU A 441 -0.12 19.65 36.99
CA LEU A 441 0.84 18.55 37.07
C LEU A 441 0.49 17.55 38.18
N GLU A 442 -0.28 17.99 39.18
CA GLU A 442 -0.73 17.14 40.28
C GLU A 442 -1.76 16.09 39.80
N THR A 443 -2.68 16.49 38.92
CA THR A 443 -3.66 15.58 38.29
C THR A 443 -3.00 14.58 37.34
N VAL A 444 -1.93 15.00 36.65
CA VAL A 444 -1.13 14.12 35.77
C VAL A 444 -0.29 13.14 36.58
N ALA A 445 0.25 13.56 37.72
CA ALA A 445 0.98 12.68 38.63
C ALA A 445 0.05 11.63 39.27
N GLU A 446 -1.18 12.03 39.63
CA GLU A 446 -2.20 11.10 40.14
C GLU A 446 -2.65 10.10 39.07
N SER A 447 -2.84 10.53 37.81
CA SER A 447 -3.22 9.63 36.71
C SER A 447 -2.10 8.66 36.33
N MET A 448 -0.83 9.11 36.35
CA MET A 448 0.34 8.23 36.17
C MET A 448 0.50 7.24 37.31
N LYS A 449 0.26 7.66 38.56
CA LYS A 449 0.33 6.77 39.72
C LYS A 449 -0.79 5.73 39.68
N ALA A 450 -1.99 6.11 39.25
CA ALA A 450 -3.11 5.20 39.04
C ALA A 450 -2.81 4.18 37.91
N PHE A 451 -2.20 4.63 36.81
CA PHE A 451 -1.79 3.76 35.70
C PHE A 451 -0.74 2.73 36.10
N VAL A 452 0.31 3.15 36.83
CA VAL A 452 1.38 2.26 37.31
C VAL A 452 0.88 1.25 38.34
N SER A 453 -0.16 1.59 39.09
CA SER A 453 -0.72 0.70 40.12
C SER A 453 -1.66 -0.38 39.59
N LYS A 454 -2.08 -0.34 38.32
CA LYS A 454 -3.00 -1.32 37.74
C LYS A 454 -2.23 -2.40 36.98
N VAL A 455 -2.33 -3.64 37.42
CA VAL A 455 -1.73 -4.79 36.73
C VAL A 455 -2.54 -5.09 35.47
N SER A 456 -1.87 -5.15 34.32
CA SER A 456 -2.43 -5.58 33.05
C SER A 456 -3.00 -7.00 33.20
N THR A 457 -4.27 -7.18 32.87
CA THR A 457 -4.76 -8.52 32.50
C THR A 457 -4.13 -8.93 31.16
N HIS A 458 -4.27 -10.21 30.80
CA HIS A 458 -3.76 -10.77 29.53
C HIS A 458 -4.34 -10.15 28.24
N GLU A 459 -5.18 -9.12 28.37
CA GLU A 459 -5.92 -8.47 27.27
C GLU A 459 -5.60 -6.96 27.15
N GLY A 460 -4.68 -6.43 27.97
CA GLY A 460 -4.23 -5.03 27.91
C GLY A 460 -4.92 -4.08 28.90
N ALA A 461 -4.40 -2.86 29.02
CA ALA A 461 -4.73 -1.91 30.08
C ALA A 461 -5.92 -0.99 29.73
N GLU A 462 -7.10 -1.26 30.29
CA GLU A 462 -8.24 -0.33 30.23
C GLU A 462 -8.14 0.80 31.28
N MET A 463 -8.37 2.04 30.85
CA MET A 463 -8.37 3.25 31.68
C MET A 463 -9.50 3.25 32.73
N PRO A 464 -9.23 3.47 34.03
CA PRO A 464 -10.24 3.24 35.06
C PRO A 464 -10.91 4.53 35.54
N TRP A 465 -12.24 4.56 35.44
CA TRP A 465 -13.11 5.30 36.36
C TRP A 465 -13.95 4.28 37.15
N SER A 466 -13.40 3.71 38.22
CA SER A 466 -14.15 3.22 39.38
C SER A 466 -13.22 2.61 40.41
N SER A 467 -13.33 3.10 41.64
CA SER A 467 -12.62 2.73 42.86
C SER A 467 -13.07 1.39 43.44
N ASP A 468 -12.13 0.51 43.77
CA ASP A 468 -12.10 -0.19 45.07
C ASP A 468 -10.74 -0.87 45.33
N ASP A 469 -10.29 -0.74 46.58
CA ASP A 469 -8.93 -0.87 47.10
C ASP A 469 -8.55 -2.31 47.53
N SER A 470 -7.31 -2.75 47.24
CA SER A 470 -6.53 -3.54 48.20
C SER A 470 -5.02 -3.38 47.95
N HIS A 471 -4.35 -2.70 48.88
CA HIS A 471 -2.91 -2.45 48.87
C HIS A 471 -2.10 -3.74 49.07
N VAL A 472 -1.17 -4.04 48.17
CA VAL A 472 -0.08 -5.02 48.38
C VAL A 472 1.26 -4.28 48.47
N THR A 473 2.02 -4.53 49.54
CA THR A 473 3.34 -3.92 49.79
C THR A 473 4.45 -4.73 49.12
N PHE A 474 5.23 -4.06 48.26
CA PHE A 474 6.39 -4.63 47.56
C PHE A 474 7.64 -4.62 48.46
N ASP A 475 8.20 -5.79 48.73
CA ASP A 475 9.41 -5.94 49.55
C ASP A 475 10.68 -5.94 48.67
N VAL A 476 11.40 -4.82 48.75
CA VAL A 476 12.60 -4.53 47.94
C VAL A 476 13.76 -5.45 48.32
N ASP A 477 13.82 -5.97 49.55
CA ASP A 477 14.91 -6.83 50.00
C ASP A 477 14.80 -8.27 49.46
N SER A 478 13.56 -8.72 49.17
CA SER A 478 13.35 -10.01 48.51
C SER A 478 13.68 -9.95 47.02
N PHE A 479 13.46 -8.80 46.39
CA PHE A 479 13.75 -8.60 44.96
C PHE A 479 15.26 -8.48 44.71
N THR A 480 15.99 -7.73 45.54
CA THR A 480 17.45 -7.58 45.43
C THR A 480 18.19 -8.88 45.68
N LYS A 481 17.73 -9.72 46.62
CA LYS A 481 18.28 -11.07 46.84
C LYS A 481 18.05 -12.03 45.68
N ALA A 482 16.94 -11.90 44.95
CA ALA A 482 16.68 -12.69 43.75
C ALA A 482 17.60 -12.25 42.61
N LEU A 483 17.83 -10.94 42.49
CA LEU A 483 18.73 -10.35 41.49
C LEU A 483 20.19 -10.74 41.71
N ASP A 484 20.67 -10.71 42.96
CA ASP A 484 22.05 -11.15 43.32
C ASP A 484 22.27 -12.65 43.06
N ARG A 485 21.20 -13.45 43.10
CA ARG A 485 21.27 -14.89 42.81
C ARG A 485 21.34 -15.19 41.30
N ILE A 486 20.90 -14.26 40.48
CA ILE A 486 20.90 -14.35 39.01
C ILE A 486 22.20 -13.77 38.43
N LEU A 487 22.83 -12.80 39.12
CA LEU A 487 24.03 -12.09 38.64
C LEU A 487 25.33 -12.47 39.36
N GLY A 488 25.30 -13.43 40.28
CA GLY A 488 26.47 -13.90 41.02
C GLY A 488 27.31 -14.93 40.25
N ALA A 489 28.51 -14.52 39.84
CA ALA A 489 29.54 -15.34 39.25
C ALA A 489 30.08 -16.39 40.24
N ASP A 490 29.89 -17.67 39.91
CA ASP A 490 30.91 -18.71 40.05
C ASP A 490 30.62 -19.81 39.01
N SER A 491 31.69 -20.20 38.33
CA SER A 491 31.82 -21.30 37.37
C SER A 491 31.24 -22.61 37.88
N GLU A 492 30.53 -23.37 37.04
CA GLU A 492 30.95 -24.67 36.49
C GLU A 492 30.00 -25.11 35.36
N GLU A 493 30.55 -25.85 34.41
CA GLU A 493 29.98 -26.46 33.21
C GLU A 493 28.63 -27.15 33.45
N LEU A 494 27.64 -26.95 32.56
CA LEU A 494 26.62 -27.95 32.26
C LEU A 494 26.09 -27.80 30.82
N ASP A 495 26.21 -28.91 30.08
CA ASP A 495 25.61 -29.23 28.79
C ASP A 495 24.10 -28.95 28.74
N SER A 496 23.64 -28.50 27.57
CA SER A 496 22.35 -28.94 27.04
C SER A 496 22.33 -28.80 25.53
N ASP A 497 22.56 -29.94 24.87
CA ASP A 497 22.01 -30.28 23.56
C ASP A 497 20.49 -30.07 23.55
N ASP A 498 19.99 -29.58 22.42
CA ASP A 498 18.72 -29.92 21.76
C ASP A 498 18.17 -28.67 21.06
N LEU A 499 18.22 -28.69 19.72
CA LEU A 499 17.12 -28.41 18.79
C LEU A 499 17.71 -28.29 17.37
N ASP A 500 17.98 -29.43 16.75
CA ASP A 500 18.11 -29.57 15.30
C ASP A 500 16.70 -29.69 14.71
N GLU A 501 16.35 -28.81 13.75
CA GLU A 501 15.47 -29.10 12.60
C GLU A 501 15.33 -27.82 11.76
N GLU A 502 16.26 -27.58 10.81
CA GLU A 502 15.94 -26.82 9.60
C GLU A 502 16.58 -27.47 8.36
N GLU A 503 15.75 -27.54 7.32
CA GLU A 503 15.84 -28.40 6.15
C GLU A 503 16.97 -28.02 5.18
N GLU A 504 17.62 -29.06 4.68
CA GLU A 504 18.63 -29.07 3.62
C GLU A 504 18.03 -28.66 2.26
N PHE A 505 18.32 -27.44 1.79
CA PHE A 505 18.12 -27.08 0.38
C PHE A 505 19.27 -27.65 -0.46
N GLY A 506 19.01 -28.78 -1.10
CA GLY A 506 19.88 -29.38 -2.11
C GLY A 506 19.96 -28.52 -3.37
N PHE A 507 21.16 -28.11 -3.75
CA PHE A 507 21.45 -27.64 -5.10
C PHE A 507 22.01 -28.82 -5.90
N SER A 508 21.15 -29.48 -6.67
CA SER A 508 21.56 -30.35 -7.77
C SER A 508 21.90 -29.48 -8.97
N ASP A 509 23.16 -29.54 -9.43
CA ASP A 509 23.53 -29.05 -10.76
C ASP A 509 23.95 -30.27 -11.59
N GLU A 510 23.14 -30.59 -12.59
CA GLU A 510 23.45 -31.54 -13.66
C GLU A 510 23.89 -30.73 -14.90
N ASP A 511 25.00 -31.20 -15.50
CA ASP A 511 25.39 -31.20 -16.92
C ASP A 511 25.71 -29.85 -17.63
N ASP A 512 26.69 -29.69 -18.54
CA ASP A 512 27.55 -30.62 -19.30
C ASP A 512 28.73 -29.87 -19.99
N GLU A 513 29.84 -30.61 -20.16
CA GLU A 513 30.77 -30.75 -21.32
C GLU A 513 31.66 -29.61 -21.93
N ASP A 514 32.91 -30.06 -22.19
CA ASP A 514 33.94 -29.71 -23.20
C ASP A 514 34.92 -28.52 -23.01
N ASP A 515 36.20 -28.84 -22.70
CA ASP A 515 37.27 -28.90 -23.72
C ASP A 515 38.64 -29.35 -23.13
N GLU A 516 39.44 -29.98 -24.00
CA GLU A 516 40.71 -30.69 -23.81
C GLU A 516 41.92 -29.81 -23.34
N ASP A 517 42.81 -30.39 -22.50
CA ASP A 517 44.27 -30.55 -22.71
C ASP A 517 45.19 -30.45 -21.45
N VAL A 518 45.85 -31.59 -21.18
CA VAL A 518 47.21 -31.90 -20.64
C VAL A 518 47.95 -31.01 -19.60
N ASP A 519 48.39 -31.74 -18.56
CA ASP A 519 49.66 -31.68 -17.82
C ASP A 519 50.00 -30.47 -16.92
N ALA A 520 49.92 -30.70 -15.59
CA ALA A 520 51.07 -30.53 -14.69
C ALA A 520 50.76 -31.08 -13.28
N GLU A 521 51.48 -32.12 -12.89
CA GLU A 521 51.62 -32.50 -11.48
C GLU A 521 52.19 -31.32 -10.68
N ASN A 522 51.47 -30.87 -9.65
CA ASN A 522 52.11 -30.18 -8.54
C ASN A 522 51.43 -30.58 -7.23
N GLN A 523 52.02 -31.57 -6.58
CA GLN A 523 51.77 -31.86 -5.17
C GLN A 523 52.07 -30.61 -4.35
N ARG A 524 51.04 -29.98 -3.77
CA ARG A 524 51.21 -29.12 -2.59
C ARG A 524 50.18 -29.53 -1.54
N SER A 525 50.75 -30.06 -0.46
CA SER A 525 50.17 -30.30 0.84
C SER A 525 49.11 -29.28 1.25
N ASP A 526 47.90 -29.77 1.53
CA ASP A 526 46.98 -29.12 2.47
C ASP A 526 47.66 -29.06 3.83
N GLN A 527 48.25 -27.90 4.11
CA GLN A 527 48.79 -27.59 5.42
C GLN A 527 47.66 -26.91 6.18
N GLU A 528 47.06 -27.62 7.15
CA GLU A 528 46.18 -27.03 8.15
C GLU A 528 46.91 -25.86 8.81
N VAL A 529 46.57 -24.63 8.40
CA VAL A 529 47.13 -23.42 8.97
C VAL A 529 46.51 -23.26 10.35
N SER A 530 47.33 -23.30 11.39
CA SER A 530 46.84 -23.24 12.77
C SER A 530 46.04 -21.93 12.99
N PRO A 531 44.97 -21.94 13.80
CA PRO A 531 44.12 -20.76 14.06
C PRO A 531 44.92 -19.52 14.50
N ASN A 532 46.07 -19.71 15.14
CA ASN A 532 46.95 -18.62 15.58
C ASN A 532 47.64 -17.87 14.42
N GLU A 533 47.93 -18.52 13.30
CA GLU A 533 48.52 -17.85 12.13
C GLU A 533 47.49 -17.01 11.37
N LEU A 534 46.23 -17.47 11.31
CA LEU A 534 45.10 -16.70 10.76
C LEU A 534 44.81 -15.44 11.58
N ILE A 535 44.82 -15.54 12.92
CA ILE A 535 44.66 -14.40 13.82
C ILE A 535 45.82 -13.40 13.67
N GLY A 536 47.05 -13.91 13.47
CA GLY A 536 48.23 -13.08 13.21
C GLY A 536 48.13 -12.31 11.89
N SER A 537 47.66 -12.98 10.82
CA SER A 537 47.42 -12.38 9.50
C SER A 537 46.35 -11.28 9.57
N LEU A 538 45.23 -11.55 10.26
CA LEU A 538 44.15 -10.59 10.44
C LEU A 538 44.62 -9.37 11.25
N LYS A 539 45.39 -9.57 12.32
CA LYS A 539 45.94 -8.47 13.14
C LYS A 539 46.93 -7.61 12.35
N SER A 540 47.71 -8.22 11.46
CA SER A 540 48.60 -7.47 10.55
C SER A 540 47.80 -6.60 9.57
N TYR A 541 46.71 -7.15 9.02
CA TYR A 541 45.83 -6.44 8.10
C TYR A 541 45.11 -5.26 8.78
N MET A 542 44.64 -5.45 10.01
CA MET A 542 44.02 -4.37 10.81
C MET A 542 45.01 -3.24 11.10
N ASN A 543 46.25 -3.57 11.47
CA ASN A 543 47.29 -2.56 11.73
C ASN A 543 47.67 -1.76 10.46
N GLU A 544 47.64 -2.41 9.29
CA GLU A 544 47.91 -1.75 8.01
C GLU A 544 46.78 -0.77 7.63
N MET A 545 45.53 -1.17 7.85
CA MET A 545 44.36 -0.31 7.67
C MET A 545 44.38 0.90 8.62
N ASP A 546 44.71 0.71 9.91
CA ASP A 546 44.81 1.80 10.89
C ASP A 546 45.91 2.80 10.53
N ARG A 547 47.04 2.33 9.98
CA ARG A 547 48.12 3.20 9.49
C ARG A 547 47.68 4.08 8.33
N GLU A 548 46.85 3.56 7.42
CA GLU A 548 46.28 4.35 6.33
C GLU A 548 45.23 5.36 6.81
N LEU A 549 44.43 4.99 7.82
CA LEU A 549 43.37 5.83 8.36
C LEU A 549 43.88 6.93 9.31
N ALA A 550 45.04 6.74 9.96
CA ALA A 550 45.59 7.68 10.95
C ALA A 550 45.74 9.13 10.43
N HIS A 551 45.96 9.30 9.13
CA HIS A 551 46.11 10.63 8.53
C HIS A 551 44.78 11.25 8.05
N THR A 552 43.70 10.47 8.01
CA THR A 552 42.37 10.92 7.57
C THR A 552 41.59 11.62 8.70
N ASN A 553 40.56 12.40 8.35
CA ASN A 553 39.68 13.00 9.36
C ASN A 553 38.98 11.92 10.21
N VAL A 554 38.72 10.73 9.65
CA VAL A 554 38.11 9.59 10.36
C VAL A 554 39.04 9.07 11.44
N GLY A 555 40.34 8.89 11.15
CA GLY A 555 41.31 8.45 12.16
C GLY A 555 41.56 9.46 13.28
N LYS A 556 41.38 10.76 13.01
CA LYS A 556 41.51 11.83 14.01
C LYS A 556 40.28 12.00 14.91
N SER A 557 39.14 11.44 14.53
CA SER A 557 37.89 11.53 15.32
C SER A 557 37.86 10.60 16.53
N PHE A 558 38.78 9.62 16.61
CA PHE A 558 38.84 8.66 17.72
C PHE A 558 39.96 9.00 18.71
N THR A 559 39.64 9.06 20.00
CA THR A 559 40.62 9.18 21.08
C THR A 559 41.30 7.84 21.36
N THR A 560 42.63 7.83 21.46
CA THR A 560 43.43 6.63 21.78
C THR A 560 44.03 6.71 23.19
N GLN A 561 44.24 5.56 23.84
CA GLN A 561 44.78 5.50 25.21
C GLN A 561 46.26 5.95 25.26
N LYS A 562 46.54 7.09 25.90
CA LYS A 562 47.92 7.51 26.19
C LYS A 562 48.54 6.64 27.28
N LYS A 563 49.54 5.82 26.95
CA LYS A 563 50.49 5.26 27.94
C LYS A 563 51.17 6.41 28.69
N GLY A 564 50.95 6.51 30.00
CA GLY A 564 51.50 7.57 30.83
C GLY A 564 53.02 7.56 30.90
N ALA A 565 53.65 8.71 30.62
CA ALA A 565 55.02 9.00 31.01
C ALA A 565 55.04 10.17 32.01
N SER A 566 55.55 9.91 33.20
CA SER A 566 55.71 10.91 34.27
C SER A 566 56.69 12.02 33.87
N SER A 567 56.21 13.26 34.00
CA SER A 567 56.89 14.45 34.54
C SER A 567 57.97 15.21 33.74
N VAL A 568 57.79 16.54 33.78
CA VAL A 568 58.74 17.67 33.72
C VAL A 568 58.93 18.46 32.40
N LYS A 569 58.30 19.66 32.39
CA LYS A 569 58.69 20.99 31.84
C LYS A 569 59.50 21.09 30.53
N ALA A 570 59.00 21.85 29.55
CA ALA A 570 59.44 23.22 29.23
C ALA A 570 58.89 23.77 27.87
N ALA A 571 58.40 25.02 27.93
CA ALA A 571 58.45 26.13 26.95
C ALA A 571 58.32 25.92 25.42
N LYS A 572 57.27 26.54 24.86
CA LYS A 572 57.20 27.55 23.74
C LYS A 572 58.20 27.44 22.57
N SER A 573 57.71 27.25 21.34
CA SER A 573 57.89 28.16 20.17
C SER A 573 57.39 27.57 18.84
N GLU A 574 56.90 28.45 17.97
CA GLU A 574 56.54 28.25 16.55
C GLU A 574 57.68 27.67 15.70
N SER A 575 57.39 26.86 14.67
CA SER A 575 57.79 27.09 13.27
C SER A 575 57.64 25.86 12.36
N THR A 576 57.38 26.20 11.09
CA THR A 576 57.46 25.47 9.82
C THR A 576 58.43 24.29 9.70
N GLY A 577 58.04 23.25 8.93
CA GLY A 577 59.00 22.42 8.20
C GLY A 577 58.55 20.98 7.94
N HIS A 578 58.40 20.64 6.67
CA HIS A 578 58.37 19.29 6.13
C HIS A 578 59.74 18.61 6.38
N ASP A 579 59.80 17.44 7.03
CA ASP A 579 60.64 16.32 6.58
C ASP A 579 60.23 15.01 7.27
N SER A 580 60.37 13.96 6.47
CA SER A 580 60.17 12.54 6.70
C SER A 580 61.01 11.95 7.85
N GLY A 581 60.33 11.16 8.68
CA GLY A 581 60.92 10.28 9.68
C GLY A 581 59.80 9.46 10.30
N ALA A 582 59.62 8.23 9.84
CA ALA A 582 58.71 7.27 10.43
C ALA A 582 59.21 6.92 11.84
N GLU A 583 58.77 7.68 12.84
CA GLU A 583 58.76 7.19 14.20
C GLU A 583 57.57 6.25 14.32
N ASP A 584 57.84 4.99 14.62
CA ASP A 584 56.85 3.98 15.00
C ASP A 584 56.03 4.51 16.18
N THR A 585 54.96 5.26 15.89
CA THR A 585 53.88 5.46 16.84
C THR A 585 53.20 4.11 16.96
N GLU A 586 53.64 3.30 17.94
CA GLU A 586 52.97 2.10 18.41
C GLU A 586 51.47 2.47 18.56
N LEU A 587 50.64 2.06 17.58
CA LEU A 587 49.25 2.46 17.48
C LEU A 587 48.52 1.86 18.68
N THR A 588 48.27 2.71 19.68
CA THR A 588 47.56 2.31 20.90
C THR A 588 46.09 2.09 20.58
N PRO A 589 45.46 1.01 21.10
CA PRO A 589 44.04 0.76 20.90
C PRO A 589 43.16 1.97 21.21
N VAL A 590 42.09 2.11 20.45
CA VAL A 590 41.07 3.15 20.62
C VAL A 590 40.45 3.03 22.01
N ASP A 591 40.34 4.15 22.73
CA ASP A 591 39.64 4.18 24.01
C ASP A 591 38.14 4.21 23.73
N VAL A 592 37.51 3.03 23.77
CA VAL A 592 36.10 2.86 23.43
C VAL A 592 35.22 3.62 24.42
N ASP A 593 35.57 3.61 25.71
CA ASP A 593 34.79 4.23 26.76
C ASP A 593 34.82 5.76 26.63
N MET A 594 36.00 6.34 26.37
CA MET A 594 36.12 7.79 26.23
C MET A 594 35.48 8.32 24.95
N ASN A 595 35.57 7.57 23.84
CA ASN A 595 34.88 7.92 22.59
C ASN A 595 33.36 7.78 22.72
N LEU A 596 32.88 6.76 23.45
CA LEU A 596 31.46 6.59 23.72
C LEU A 596 30.95 7.81 24.48
N VAL A 597 31.61 8.20 25.57
CA VAL A 597 31.21 9.35 26.40
C VAL A 597 31.29 10.67 25.61
N ALA A 598 32.34 10.87 24.80
CA ALA A 598 32.47 12.07 23.97
C ALA A 598 31.35 12.19 22.94
N ASN A 599 31.07 11.11 22.19
CA ASN A 599 29.98 11.08 21.22
C ASN A 599 28.60 11.22 21.89
N LEU A 600 28.43 10.66 23.09
CA LEU A 600 27.21 10.77 23.88
C LEU A 600 26.97 12.22 24.32
N LEU A 601 28.01 12.89 24.83
CA LEU A 601 27.95 14.30 25.24
C LEU A 601 27.75 15.24 24.05
N GLU A 602 28.41 14.99 22.92
CA GLU A 602 28.24 15.78 21.69
C GLU A 602 26.80 15.62 21.16
N SER A 603 26.28 14.39 21.13
CA SER A 603 24.89 14.11 20.73
C SER A 603 23.87 14.75 21.68
N TYR A 604 24.15 14.79 22.99
CA TYR A 604 23.32 15.50 23.97
C TYR A 604 23.41 17.02 23.78
N SER A 605 24.60 17.57 23.52
CA SER A 605 24.77 19.00 23.28
C SER A 605 24.08 19.48 22.00
N ALA A 606 24.10 18.67 20.93
CA ALA A 606 23.40 18.95 19.68
C ALA A 606 21.87 18.98 19.87
N GLN A 607 21.33 18.21 20.82
CA GLN A 607 19.90 18.19 21.16
C GLN A 607 19.42 19.49 21.85
N SER A 608 20.33 20.37 22.30
CA SER A 608 20.01 21.73 22.78
C SER A 608 18.87 21.80 23.81
N GLY A 609 18.78 20.82 24.71
CA GLY A 609 17.76 20.76 25.76
C GLY A 609 16.40 20.17 25.33
N LEU A 610 16.25 19.72 24.08
CA LEU A 610 15.08 18.97 23.62
C LEU A 610 15.25 17.46 23.87
N ALA A 611 14.15 16.75 24.09
CA ALA A 611 14.18 15.30 24.28
C ALA A 611 14.66 14.60 23.00
N GLY A 612 15.80 13.92 23.09
CA GLY A 612 16.36 13.12 22.00
C GLY A 612 16.83 11.74 22.46
N PRO A 613 17.31 10.90 21.52
CA PRO A 613 17.64 9.49 21.79
C PRO A 613 18.63 9.35 22.95
N THR A 614 19.65 10.21 22.96
CA THR A 614 20.69 10.23 23.98
C THR A 614 20.17 10.72 25.33
N SER A 615 19.36 11.78 25.34
CA SER A 615 18.72 12.29 26.57
C SER A 615 17.82 11.22 27.21
N ASN A 616 17.05 10.49 26.39
CA ASN A 616 16.16 9.43 26.87
C ASN A 616 16.94 8.24 27.44
N ILE A 617 18.06 7.86 26.81
CA ILE A 617 18.93 6.79 27.30
C ILE A 617 19.59 7.18 28.63
N LEU A 618 20.15 8.39 28.73
CA LEU A 618 20.74 8.88 29.99
C LEU A 618 19.70 9.01 31.12
N GLN A 619 18.50 9.45 30.79
CA GLN A 619 17.38 9.51 31.75
C GLN A 619 16.94 8.11 32.20
N SER A 620 16.89 7.12 31.30
CA SER A 620 16.62 5.73 31.68
C SER A 620 17.71 5.11 32.55
N MET A 621 18.95 5.61 32.46
CA MET A 621 20.07 5.21 33.33
C MET A 621 20.15 6.04 34.62
N GLY A 622 19.25 7.01 34.82
CA GLY A 622 19.19 7.85 36.03
C GLY A 622 20.29 8.92 36.13
N VAL A 623 20.99 9.22 35.04
CA VAL A 623 22.05 10.25 34.99
C VAL A 623 21.48 11.54 34.41
N TYR A 624 21.38 12.58 35.25
CA TYR A 624 20.94 13.92 34.83
C TYR A 624 22.15 14.84 34.63
N LEU A 625 22.36 15.28 33.39
CA LEU A 625 23.37 16.29 33.06
C LEU A 625 22.76 17.70 33.20
N PRO A 626 23.49 18.69 33.76
CA PRO A 626 23.02 20.07 33.86
C PRO A 626 22.90 20.73 32.46
N GLU A 627 21.91 21.60 32.28
CA GLU A 627 21.73 22.36 31.03
C GLU A 627 22.97 23.24 30.72
N ASN A 628 23.48 23.14 29.49
CA ASN A 628 24.64 23.92 29.02
C ASN A 628 24.27 25.42 28.90
N ALA A 629 24.72 26.22 29.86
CA ALA A 629 24.44 27.66 29.95
C ALA A 629 25.36 28.58 29.12
N ASP A 630 25.95 28.12 28.02
CA ASP A 630 26.95 28.89 27.24
C ASP A 630 26.43 29.52 25.93
N HIS A 631 25.11 29.58 25.72
CA HIS A 631 24.49 30.31 24.60
C HIS A 631 23.58 31.48 25.01
N THR A 632 23.89 32.14 26.13
CA THR A 632 23.29 33.45 26.49
C THR A 632 24.33 34.56 26.37
N GLY A 633 24.72 34.89 25.14
CA GLY A 633 25.80 35.85 24.89
C GLY A 633 25.75 36.55 23.54
N SER A 634 24.57 36.85 22.97
CA SER A 634 24.50 37.56 21.68
C SER A 634 23.17 38.26 21.34
N VAL A 635 22.33 38.63 22.32
CA VAL A 635 21.06 39.36 22.04
C VAL A 635 20.95 40.74 22.73
N GLU A 636 21.92 41.14 23.56
CA GLU A 636 21.81 42.40 24.33
C GLU A 636 22.41 43.67 23.69
N GLN A 637 22.58 43.74 22.36
CA GLN A 637 23.16 44.91 21.68
C GLN A 637 22.30 45.62 20.61
N GLN A 638 21.01 45.26 20.42
CA GLN A 638 20.15 45.96 19.45
C GLN A 638 19.06 46.89 20.01
N ASN A 639 18.87 46.98 21.34
CA ASN A 639 17.92 47.93 21.94
C ASN A 639 18.55 49.23 22.45
N LYS A 640 19.58 49.74 21.76
CA LYS A 640 20.17 51.06 22.05
C LYS A 640 20.53 51.82 20.78
N ARG A 641 19.59 51.95 19.84
CA ARG A 641 19.66 52.89 18.71
C ARG A 641 18.29 53.18 18.12
N LEU A 642 17.39 53.73 18.93
CA LEU A 642 16.26 54.57 18.53
C LEU A 642 15.93 55.47 19.72
N SER A 643 16.84 56.40 19.99
CA SER A 643 16.57 57.71 20.60
C SER A 643 17.58 58.71 20.08
#